data_AF-A0A7S4I167-F1
#
_entry.id   AF-A0A7S4I167-F1
#
_cell.length_a   1.000
_cell.length_b   1.000
_cell.length_c   1.000
_cell.angle_alpha   90.00
_cell.angle_beta   90.00
_cell.angle_gamma   90.00
#
_symmetry.space_group_name_H-M   'P 1'
#
loop_
_entity.id
_entity.type
_entity.pdbx_description
1 polymer ?
#
loop_
_entity_poly.entity_id
_entity_poly.type
_entity_poly.pdbx_seq_one_letter_code
_entity_poly.pdbx_strand_id
1 'polypeptide(L)'
;VMCCDKSRHLCPNYIYPPIVIALLILSISTVEAFGFFSPSYRGNLIGQVNSLLSGRDSLFGRCKGKFSIAPRPAVEVWIEDAEEGFVDDEENLEDGEVLMKAVKAFASDPDDLSSKRFLCAGALVQRPLEPLAEKKQNRVRPVIFDAWMADAIMDRGIGGPNLQLRGALLVLDELLRVFLSHNSVYMPERKMFIVQCDSDRSQFTCASHYAAIARGFRKINDVEWPTYCVDICDEDLGMCDGLMFDPSLGVSRYTSAALRDRKSSTGTVSLEILGYLSALRVPFSFDRNMHDHERRPASFSGQIFHKPGFLPQQILAKVFNKVGAAERAGLLSDEYDSVDSLPSFHLSLVKNGQLNAELHEKSTSGHQALEIVDLVEPFIKNDLLPFIKNVTNMKDVAVSDIFVRSYGEDIRASQDSSFAKVINPTDMERRLSIPAHYDVNSAITAVIALDNVASEGKGGLYTVVGEEGMSHAALRRYFPLQAGDAVIHSFKVMHGVDIDPDCSRTSLVIWFADKLSVALSTLNEFGGESDYYSSPVWLQESEGESVADFIAGIALEARTFDYCTGKYRNNGDLPHPFESYFRSASKGNLLAITRLASFCEMGQLSSHHISSLQSLLAKIQVQYGDQRNFLVEYEEAAQSGPIKQSADLSQQLYVEGALCGNSNAQTALADSFLECTYEVVDASKRANTSEIRLIASILYALAAQQGDEGAKQSLLSMMQEDIHQGTHSKSGREDIAQAIIRVGQAALVAKPDLLKHLHT
;
A
#
# COMPACT_ATOMS: atom_id res chain seq x y z
N VAL A 1 18.43 -40.34 -11.73
CA VAL A 1 18.82 -41.61 -11.08
C VAL A 1 19.80 -42.37 -11.99
N MET A 2 21.10 -42.11 -11.81
CA MET A 2 22.22 -43.07 -11.92
C MET A 2 23.53 -42.32 -11.69
N CYS A 3 24.54 -43.07 -11.21
CA CYS A 3 25.87 -42.67 -10.75
C CYS A 3 25.96 -42.11 -9.32
N CYS A 4 26.01 -43.01 -8.34
CA CYS A 4 27.04 -42.97 -7.29
C CYS A 4 27.41 -44.40 -6.89
N ASP A 5 28.68 -44.74 -7.13
CA ASP A 5 29.33 -46.00 -6.80
C ASP A 5 29.85 -45.98 -5.35
N LYS A 6 30.15 -47.18 -4.87
CA LYS A 6 30.40 -47.65 -3.51
C LYS A 6 31.49 -46.89 -2.73
N SER A 7 31.17 -46.43 -1.52
CA SER A 7 31.87 -46.80 -0.28
C SER A 7 31.11 -46.28 0.95
N ARG A 8 31.25 -46.99 2.07
CA ARG A 8 30.28 -47.13 3.17
C ARG A 8 30.26 -45.94 4.14
N HIS A 9 29.04 -45.50 4.53
CA HIS A 9 28.50 -45.47 5.91
C HIS A 9 27.33 -44.47 5.99
N LEU A 10 26.08 -44.93 5.84
CA LEU A 10 24.88 -44.15 6.18
C LEU A 10 23.82 -45.00 6.89
N CYS A 11 23.21 -44.34 7.88
CA CYS A 11 22.29 -44.80 8.92
C CYS A 11 20.95 -45.41 8.43
N PRO A 12 20.24 -46.20 9.27
CA PRO A 12 19.08 -46.99 8.84
C PRO A 12 17.69 -46.35 9.01
N ASN A 13 17.53 -45.05 9.24
CA ASN A 13 16.21 -44.46 9.58
C ASN A 13 15.87 -43.19 8.78
N TYR A 14 15.66 -43.30 7.47
CA TYR A 14 14.90 -42.29 6.72
C TYR A 14 13.73 -42.94 5.97
N ILE A 15 12.52 -42.59 6.39
CA ILE A 15 11.27 -42.91 5.71
C ILE A 15 11.11 -41.90 4.56
N TYR A 16 11.64 -42.23 3.37
CA TYR A 16 11.48 -41.49 2.10
C TYR A 16 10.39 -42.00 1.11
N PRO A 17 9.32 -42.75 1.45
CA PRO A 17 8.37 -43.21 0.42
C PRO A 17 7.66 -42.11 -0.38
N PRO A 18 7.12 -41.01 0.20
CA PRO A 18 6.26 -40.09 -0.56
C PRO A 18 7.01 -39.26 -1.59
N ILE A 19 8.20 -38.76 -1.24
CA ILE A 19 9.01 -37.89 -2.11
C ILE A 19 9.59 -38.69 -3.27
N VAL A 20 10.04 -39.93 -3.02
CA VAL A 20 10.54 -40.80 -4.08
C VAL A 20 9.43 -41.17 -5.05
N ILE A 21 8.20 -41.43 -4.56
CA ILE A 21 7.03 -41.70 -5.40
C ILE A 21 6.61 -40.47 -6.19
N ALA A 22 6.58 -39.28 -5.58
CA ALA A 22 6.25 -38.02 -6.26
C ALA A 22 7.26 -37.68 -7.37
N LEU A 23 8.56 -37.86 -7.09
CA LEU A 23 9.62 -37.69 -8.08
C LEU A 23 9.55 -38.74 -9.19
N LEU A 24 9.15 -39.98 -8.88
CA LEU A 24 8.93 -41.03 -9.89
C LEU A 24 7.74 -40.67 -10.80
N ILE A 25 6.64 -40.18 -10.24
CA ILE A 25 5.44 -39.76 -10.97
C ILE A 25 5.76 -38.57 -11.87
N LEU A 26 6.43 -37.54 -11.33
CA LEU A 26 6.88 -36.36 -12.10
C LEU A 26 7.85 -36.77 -13.23
N SER A 27 8.77 -37.69 -12.98
CA SER A 27 9.68 -38.19 -14.01
C SER A 27 8.93 -38.93 -15.12
N ILE A 28 7.90 -39.71 -14.78
CA ILE A 28 7.07 -40.43 -15.76
C ILE A 28 6.22 -39.46 -16.59
N SER A 29 5.59 -38.46 -15.97
CA SER A 29 4.78 -37.45 -16.66
C SER A 29 5.62 -36.55 -17.56
N THR A 30 6.85 -36.22 -17.15
CA THR A 30 7.76 -35.40 -17.97
C THR A 30 8.22 -36.18 -19.20
N VAL A 31 8.49 -37.49 -19.08
CA VAL A 31 8.90 -38.33 -20.22
C VAL A 31 7.73 -38.66 -21.16
N GLU A 32 6.48 -38.73 -20.67
CA GLU A 32 5.28 -38.87 -21.50
C GLU A 32 5.06 -37.64 -22.40
N ALA A 33 5.35 -36.42 -21.92
CA ALA A 33 5.22 -35.19 -22.70
C ALA A 33 6.16 -35.13 -23.92
N PHE A 34 7.27 -35.89 -23.91
CA PHE A 34 8.27 -35.92 -24.98
C PHE A 34 8.20 -37.16 -25.89
N GLY A 35 7.22 -38.05 -25.72
CA GLY A 35 6.91 -39.11 -26.70
C GLY A 35 7.96 -40.23 -26.83
N PHE A 36 8.82 -40.46 -25.83
CA PHE A 36 9.99 -41.35 -25.94
C PHE A 36 9.72 -42.86 -25.87
N PHE A 37 8.48 -43.32 -25.65
CA PHE A 37 8.19 -44.76 -25.49
C PHE A 37 7.25 -45.32 -26.57
N SER A 38 7.55 -46.54 -27.02
CA SER A 38 6.65 -47.28 -27.90
C SER A 38 5.38 -47.72 -27.14
N PRO A 39 4.24 -47.88 -27.82
CA PRO A 39 2.97 -48.26 -27.18
C PRO A 39 3.03 -49.56 -26.37
N SER A 40 3.89 -50.51 -26.76
CA SER A 40 4.06 -51.78 -26.04
C SER A 40 4.82 -51.62 -24.71
N TYR A 41 5.77 -50.68 -24.64
CA TYR A 41 6.48 -50.36 -23.40
C TYR A 41 5.58 -49.61 -22.41
N ARG A 42 4.68 -48.75 -22.94
CA ARG A 42 3.66 -48.03 -22.18
C ARG A 42 2.71 -48.97 -21.44
N GLY A 43 2.22 -50.01 -22.13
CA GLY A 43 1.33 -51.02 -21.52
C GLY A 43 1.97 -51.78 -20.37
N ASN A 44 3.25 -52.14 -20.51
CA ASN A 44 3.99 -52.86 -19.45
C ASN A 44 4.30 -51.98 -18.24
N LEU A 45 4.68 -50.71 -18.44
CA LEU A 45 5.02 -49.81 -17.34
C LEU A 45 3.77 -49.45 -16.51
N ILE A 46 2.65 -49.15 -17.18
CA ILE A 46 1.36 -48.91 -16.52
C ILE A 46 0.90 -50.18 -15.78
N GLY A 47 1.09 -51.36 -16.38
CA GLY A 47 0.82 -52.64 -15.73
C GLY A 47 1.66 -52.86 -14.46
N GLN A 48 2.94 -52.49 -14.46
CA GLN A 48 3.82 -52.61 -13.29
C GLN A 48 3.51 -51.60 -12.19
N VAL A 49 3.18 -50.35 -12.54
CA VAL A 49 2.75 -49.33 -11.57
C VAL A 49 1.41 -49.72 -10.96
N ASN A 50 0.46 -50.20 -11.74
CA ASN A 50 -0.83 -50.68 -11.23
C ASN A 50 -0.68 -51.96 -10.41
N SER A 51 0.28 -52.84 -10.72
CA SER A 51 0.64 -54.00 -9.87
C SER A 51 1.23 -53.58 -8.52
N LEU A 52 2.10 -52.57 -8.52
CA LEU A 52 2.64 -51.96 -7.29
C LEU A 52 1.56 -51.26 -6.45
N LEU A 53 0.61 -50.57 -7.09
CA LEU A 53 -0.49 -49.90 -6.43
C LEU A 53 -1.57 -50.88 -5.92
N SER A 54 -1.86 -51.96 -6.66
CA SER A 54 -2.80 -53.00 -6.23
C SER A 54 -2.21 -53.91 -5.12
N GLY A 55 -0.89 -54.06 -5.05
CA GLY A 55 -0.21 -54.66 -3.90
C GLY A 55 -0.40 -53.87 -2.59
N ARG A 56 -0.69 -52.56 -2.68
CA ARG A 56 -0.91 -51.66 -1.55
C ARG A 56 -2.18 -52.00 -0.76
N ASP A 57 -3.23 -52.46 -1.42
CA ASP A 57 -4.48 -52.88 -0.77
C ASP A 57 -4.29 -54.18 0.03
N SER A 58 -3.36 -55.04 -0.36
CA SER A 58 -3.05 -56.29 0.37
C SER A 58 -2.17 -56.06 1.62
N LEU A 59 -1.30 -55.04 1.60
CA LEU A 59 -0.45 -54.65 2.74
C LEU A 59 -1.22 -53.82 3.78
N PHE A 60 -2.18 -53.00 3.35
CA PHE A 60 -3.06 -52.26 4.26
C PHE A 60 -4.31 -53.04 4.71
N GLY A 61 -4.69 -54.11 4.01
CA GLY A 61 -5.85 -54.94 4.36
C GLY A 61 -5.75 -55.70 5.70
N ARG A 62 -4.55 -55.86 6.27
CA ARG A 62 -4.33 -56.48 7.60
C ARG A 62 -4.30 -55.50 8.77
N CYS A 63 -4.34 -54.19 8.51
CA CYS A 63 -4.41 -53.15 9.56
C CYS A 63 -5.78 -52.45 9.55
N LYS A 64 -6.88 -53.21 9.60
CA LYS A 64 -8.22 -52.68 9.91
C LYS A 64 -8.47 -52.52 11.42
N GLY A 65 -7.42 -52.30 12.20
CA GLY A 65 -7.57 -51.72 13.53
C GLY A 65 -7.91 -50.25 13.35
N LYS A 66 -9.00 -49.77 13.97
CA LYS A 66 -9.32 -48.34 14.06
C LYS A 66 -8.20 -47.62 14.82
N PHE A 67 -7.11 -47.27 14.16
CA PHE A 67 -6.16 -46.30 14.67
C PHE A 67 -6.79 -44.93 14.50
N SER A 68 -7.64 -44.54 15.45
CA SER A 68 -7.90 -43.12 15.70
C SER A 68 -6.60 -42.56 16.24
N ILE A 69 -5.75 -42.06 15.34
CA ILE A 69 -4.65 -41.19 15.74
C ILE A 69 -5.34 -39.91 16.19
N ALA A 70 -5.51 -39.74 17.50
CA ALA A 70 -5.96 -38.48 18.05
C ALA A 70 -5.05 -37.38 17.48
N PRO A 71 -5.59 -36.28 16.93
CA PRO A 71 -4.77 -35.19 16.44
C PRO A 71 -3.86 -34.75 17.57
N ARG A 72 -2.54 -34.73 17.33
CA ARG A 72 -1.61 -34.19 18.31
C ARG A 72 -2.01 -32.73 18.58
N PRO A 73 -2.00 -32.28 19.84
CA PRO A 73 -2.25 -30.89 20.15
C PRO A 73 -1.30 -30.01 19.32
N ALA A 74 -1.83 -28.93 18.76
CA ALA A 74 -1.03 -27.99 18.00
C ALA A 74 0.00 -27.34 18.93
N VAL A 75 1.26 -27.27 18.50
CA VAL A 75 2.32 -26.59 19.24
C VAL A 75 2.01 -25.09 19.26
N GLU A 76 1.78 -24.57 20.46
CA GLU A 76 1.60 -23.15 20.71
C GLU A 76 2.97 -22.46 20.73
N VAL A 77 3.05 -21.29 20.11
CA VAL A 77 4.24 -20.43 20.11
C VAL A 77 3.80 -19.07 20.62
N TRP A 78 4.51 -18.54 21.62
CA TRP A 78 4.21 -17.25 22.24
C TRP A 78 5.49 -16.50 22.58
N ILE A 79 5.36 -15.24 22.98
CA ILE A 79 6.45 -14.39 23.46
C ILE A 79 6.23 -13.99 24.91
N GLU A 80 7.32 -13.80 25.65
CA GLU A 80 7.36 -13.24 26.99
C GLU A 80 8.40 -12.12 27.03
N ASP A 81 8.23 -11.17 27.95
CA ASP A 81 9.28 -10.20 28.25
C ASP A 81 10.51 -10.95 28.77
N ALA A 82 11.69 -10.56 28.28
CA ALA A 82 12.92 -11.13 28.78
C ALA A 82 13.12 -10.76 30.26
N GLU A 83 13.75 -11.64 31.02
CA GLU A 83 14.07 -11.36 32.42
C GLU A 83 15.04 -10.17 32.57
N GLU A 84 14.98 -9.51 33.73
CA GLU A 84 15.91 -8.45 34.09
C GLU A 84 17.36 -8.97 34.05
N GLY A 85 18.26 -8.20 33.42
CA GLY A 85 19.64 -8.61 33.18
C GLY A 85 19.85 -9.47 31.92
N PHE A 86 18.82 -9.73 31.11
CA PHE A 86 19.00 -10.41 29.82
C PHE A 86 19.83 -9.57 28.83
N VAL A 87 19.65 -8.24 28.86
CA VAL A 87 20.56 -7.26 28.25
C VAL A 87 21.08 -6.42 29.40
N ASP A 88 22.38 -6.52 29.66
CA ASP A 88 23.06 -5.81 30.73
C ASP A 88 23.73 -4.54 30.18
N ASP A 89 23.54 -3.41 30.88
CA ASP A 89 24.17 -2.13 30.56
C ASP A 89 25.70 -2.21 30.61
N GLU A 90 26.28 -3.13 31.41
CA GLU A 90 27.73 -3.29 31.56
C GLU A 90 28.34 -4.29 30.55
N GLU A 91 27.56 -5.27 30.05
CA GLU A 91 28.08 -6.33 29.18
C GLU A 91 27.66 -6.21 27.71
N ASN A 92 26.47 -5.66 27.44
CA ASN A 92 25.85 -5.73 26.12
C ASN A 92 25.65 -4.36 25.47
N LEU A 93 25.40 -3.31 26.24
CA LEU A 93 25.18 -1.97 25.72
C LEU A 93 26.49 -1.16 25.69
N GLU A 94 26.65 -0.36 24.64
CA GLU A 94 27.70 0.66 24.59
C GLU A 94 27.29 1.94 25.34
N ASP A 95 28.27 2.79 25.67
CA ASP A 95 28.05 4.05 26.38
C ASP A 95 27.01 4.93 25.66
N GLY A 96 25.84 5.09 26.28
CA GLY A 96 24.75 5.93 25.78
C GLY A 96 23.71 5.20 24.91
N GLU A 97 23.87 3.90 24.68
CA GLU A 97 22.79 3.06 24.17
C GLU A 97 21.68 2.89 25.24
N VAL A 98 20.44 2.71 24.77
CA VAL A 98 19.28 2.53 25.66
C VAL A 98 18.48 1.32 25.21
N LEU A 99 18.34 0.33 26.10
CA LEU A 99 17.43 -0.79 25.87
C LEU A 99 15.97 -0.29 25.92
N MET A 100 15.26 -0.45 24.81
CA MET A 100 13.86 -0.08 24.70
C MET A 100 12.94 -1.25 25.04
N LYS A 101 13.30 -2.46 24.61
CA LYS A 101 12.52 -3.68 24.83
C LYS A 101 13.38 -4.92 24.65
N ALA A 102 13.17 -5.95 25.47
CA ALA A 102 13.70 -7.29 25.22
C ALA A 102 12.60 -8.34 25.39
N VAL A 103 12.55 -9.32 24.48
CA VAL A 103 11.54 -10.38 24.47
C VAL A 103 12.15 -11.73 24.08
N LYS A 104 11.48 -12.81 24.50
CA LYS A 104 11.84 -14.19 24.19
C LYS A 104 10.63 -14.93 23.66
N ALA A 105 10.82 -15.70 22.59
CA ALA A 105 9.83 -16.63 22.07
C ALA A 105 10.01 -18.03 22.64
N PHE A 106 8.90 -18.66 22.98
CA PHE A 106 8.82 -20.02 23.48
C PHE A 106 7.79 -20.84 22.68
N ALA A 107 7.96 -22.16 22.73
CA ALA A 107 6.95 -23.13 22.30
C ALA A 107 6.61 -24.12 23.41
N SER A 108 5.37 -24.61 23.40
CA SER A 108 4.94 -25.71 24.27
C SER A 108 5.54 -27.01 23.75
N ASP A 109 6.06 -27.86 24.62
CA ASP A 109 6.42 -29.21 24.16
C ASP A 109 5.14 -29.99 23.84
N PRO A 110 5.04 -30.62 22.65
CA PRO A 110 3.87 -31.43 22.30
C PRO A 110 3.63 -32.60 23.27
N ASP A 111 4.66 -33.06 23.97
CA ASP A 111 4.58 -34.18 24.92
C ASP A 111 4.48 -33.70 26.39
N ASP A 112 4.82 -32.44 26.68
CA ASP A 112 4.71 -31.82 28.00
C ASP A 112 4.38 -30.32 27.86
N LEU A 113 3.08 -30.02 27.87
CA LEU A 113 2.56 -28.65 27.78
C LEU A 113 3.03 -27.73 28.92
N SER A 114 3.55 -28.29 30.02
CA SER A 114 4.13 -27.49 31.12
C SER A 114 5.57 -27.07 30.85
N SER A 115 6.24 -27.73 29.90
CA SER A 115 7.61 -27.41 29.52
C SER A 115 7.64 -26.33 28.44
N LYS A 116 8.47 -25.32 28.67
CA LYS A 116 8.72 -24.21 27.74
C LYS A 116 10.01 -24.49 26.98
N ARG A 117 9.93 -24.49 25.65
CA ARG A 117 11.11 -24.58 24.80
C ARG A 117 11.44 -23.19 24.27
N PHE A 118 12.64 -22.70 24.57
CA PHE A 118 13.15 -21.45 24.01
C PHE A 118 13.38 -21.58 22.50
N LEU A 119 12.98 -20.56 21.74
CA LEU A 119 13.07 -20.55 20.27
C LEU A 119 13.96 -19.44 19.73
N CYS A 120 13.77 -18.22 20.23
CA CYS A 120 14.41 -17.00 19.74
C CYS A 120 14.34 -15.94 20.83
N ALA A 121 15.31 -15.04 20.88
CA ALA A 121 15.26 -13.83 21.68
C ALA A 121 15.61 -12.62 20.81
N GLY A 122 15.13 -11.46 21.22
CA GLY A 122 15.60 -10.21 20.64
C GLY A 122 15.46 -9.03 21.56
N ALA A 123 16.23 -7.99 21.25
CA ALA A 123 16.26 -6.73 21.96
C ALA A 123 16.22 -5.56 20.97
N LEU A 124 15.44 -4.54 21.29
CA LEU A 124 15.41 -3.26 20.60
C LEU A 124 16.27 -2.27 21.38
N VAL A 125 17.35 -1.80 20.77
CA VAL A 125 18.32 -0.89 21.37
C VAL A 125 18.35 0.41 20.58
N GLN A 126 18.23 1.54 21.27
CA GLN A 126 18.39 2.86 20.67
C GLN A 126 19.86 3.29 20.82
N ARG A 127 20.52 3.64 19.72
CA ARG A 127 21.90 4.15 19.74
C ARG A 127 21.99 5.60 20.23
N PRO A 128 23.12 5.99 20.86
CA PRO A 128 23.34 7.37 21.26
C PRO A 128 23.35 8.31 20.06
N LEU A 129 22.83 9.52 20.26
CA LEU A 129 23.03 10.63 19.33
C LEU A 129 24.46 11.15 19.45
N GLU A 130 25.41 10.49 18.80
CA GLU A 130 26.78 11.00 18.77
C GLU A 130 26.83 12.33 17.98
N PRO A 131 27.37 13.41 18.56
CA PRO A 131 27.75 14.58 17.80
C PRO A 131 28.87 14.16 16.84
N LEU A 132 28.71 14.35 15.53
CA LEU A 132 29.80 14.14 14.58
C LEU A 132 31.02 14.94 15.07
N ALA A 133 32.09 14.23 15.42
CA ALA A 133 33.31 14.82 15.97
C ALA A 133 34.04 15.74 14.95
N GLU A 134 33.58 15.79 13.70
CA GLU A 134 34.15 16.61 12.64
C GLU A 134 33.39 17.92 12.38
N LYS A 135 34.05 19.01 12.77
CA LYS A 135 33.64 20.44 12.77
C LYS A 135 33.22 21.07 11.41
N LYS A 136 32.88 20.33 10.36
CA LYS A 136 32.69 20.95 9.02
C LYS A 136 31.31 20.87 8.39
N GLN A 137 30.38 20.06 8.88
CA GLN A 137 29.02 20.05 8.35
C GLN A 137 28.02 19.88 9.50
N ASN A 138 27.06 20.82 9.65
CA ASN A 138 25.98 20.80 10.64
C ASN A 138 24.97 19.66 10.39
N ARG A 139 25.43 18.44 10.11
CA ARG A 139 24.59 17.26 9.89
C ARG A 139 24.46 16.51 11.21
N VAL A 140 23.26 16.49 11.79
CA VAL A 140 22.96 15.61 12.93
C VAL A 140 22.76 14.17 12.41
N ARG A 141 23.45 13.18 12.99
CA ARG A 141 23.28 11.76 12.64
C ARG A 141 21.83 11.31 12.86
N PRO A 142 21.32 10.33 12.08
CA PRO A 142 20.04 9.73 12.37
C PRO A 142 20.06 8.97 13.70
N VAL A 143 18.92 8.93 14.39
CA VAL A 143 18.70 8.06 15.55
C VAL A 143 18.47 6.65 15.01
N ILE A 144 19.39 5.75 15.33
CA ILE A 144 19.32 4.36 14.90
C ILE A 144 18.70 3.52 16.02
N PHE A 145 17.79 2.65 15.64
CA PHE A 145 17.24 1.61 16.51
C PHE A 145 17.63 0.26 15.91
N ASP A 146 18.44 -0.50 16.65
CA ASP A 146 18.83 -1.84 16.26
C ASP A 146 17.96 -2.87 16.97
N ALA A 147 17.41 -3.79 16.20
CA ALA A 147 16.78 -5.01 16.67
C ALA A 147 17.80 -6.14 16.61
N TRP A 148 18.43 -6.45 17.75
CA TRP A 148 19.35 -7.57 17.89
C TRP A 148 18.55 -8.85 18.05
N MET A 149 18.79 -9.85 17.22
CA MET A 149 18.05 -11.11 17.24
C MET A 149 18.98 -12.33 17.23
N ALA A 150 18.66 -13.31 18.07
CA ALA A 150 19.40 -14.56 18.17
C ALA A 150 18.44 -15.77 18.27
N ASP A 151 18.72 -16.82 17.49
CA ASP A 151 17.93 -18.05 17.51
C ASP A 151 18.48 -19.05 18.54
N ALA A 152 17.60 -19.88 19.09
CA ALA A 152 18.00 -20.98 19.96
C ALA A 152 18.75 -22.05 19.16
N ILE A 153 19.83 -22.62 19.71
CA ILE A 153 20.47 -23.80 19.12
C ILE A 153 19.62 -25.02 19.48
N MET A 154 18.83 -25.53 18.54
CA MET A 154 18.02 -26.73 18.77
C MET A 154 18.83 -28.01 18.51
N ASP A 155 18.82 -28.92 19.48
CA ASP A 155 19.41 -30.25 19.32
C ASP A 155 18.71 -31.02 18.18
N ARG A 156 19.54 -31.72 17.38
CA ARG A 156 19.15 -32.36 16.12
C ARG A 156 17.95 -33.29 16.30
N GLY A 157 16.75 -32.82 15.91
CA GLY A 157 15.59 -33.68 15.65
C GLY A 157 14.28 -33.31 16.33
N ILE A 158 14.27 -32.38 17.30
CA ILE A 158 13.04 -32.04 18.04
C ILE A 158 12.81 -30.52 17.96
N GLY A 159 11.92 -30.09 17.06
CA GLY A 159 11.50 -28.69 16.95
C GLY A 159 11.39 -28.15 15.53
N GLY A 160 12.22 -28.63 14.59
CA GLY A 160 12.19 -28.25 13.18
C GLY A 160 12.43 -26.74 12.90
N PRO A 161 13.01 -26.39 11.75
CA PRO A 161 13.29 -24.98 11.40
C PRO A 161 12.04 -24.09 11.41
N ASN A 162 10.85 -24.68 11.26
CA ASN A 162 9.57 -23.95 11.23
C ASN A 162 9.18 -23.35 12.58
N LEU A 163 9.50 -23.97 13.73
CA LEU A 163 9.14 -23.40 15.04
C LEU A 163 10.05 -22.22 15.40
N GLN A 164 11.36 -22.34 15.15
CA GLN A 164 12.29 -21.22 15.33
C GLN A 164 11.89 -20.03 14.47
N LEU A 165 11.55 -20.25 13.19
CA LEU A 165 11.07 -19.19 12.30
C LEU A 165 9.80 -18.50 12.84
N ARG A 166 8.83 -19.28 13.34
CA ARG A 166 7.63 -18.72 13.98
C ARG A 166 7.97 -17.88 15.21
N GLY A 167 8.87 -18.36 16.07
CA GLY A 167 9.34 -17.62 17.24
C GLY A 167 10.05 -16.31 16.85
N ALA A 168 10.95 -16.38 15.87
CA ALA A 168 11.66 -15.21 15.34
C ALA A 168 10.71 -14.19 14.71
N LEU A 169 9.69 -14.62 13.97
CA LEU A 169 8.65 -13.73 13.44
C LEU A 169 7.93 -12.97 14.56
N LEU A 170 7.52 -13.66 15.64
CA LEU A 170 6.85 -13.01 16.78
C LEU A 170 7.75 -12.01 17.50
N VAL A 171 9.03 -12.35 17.71
CA VAL A 171 10.02 -11.44 18.30
C VAL A 171 10.18 -10.20 17.43
N LEU A 172 10.42 -10.37 16.13
CA LEU A 172 10.63 -9.25 15.20
C LEU A 172 9.39 -8.33 15.14
N ASP A 173 8.20 -8.92 15.02
CA ASP A 173 6.95 -8.17 14.97
C ASP A 173 6.77 -7.33 16.24
N GLU A 174 7.05 -7.89 17.42
CA GLU A 174 6.93 -7.15 18.68
C GLU A 174 7.95 -6.01 18.79
N LEU A 175 9.21 -6.24 18.42
CA LEU A 175 10.23 -5.19 18.42
C LEU A 175 9.88 -4.06 17.44
N LEU A 176 9.40 -4.39 16.24
CA LEU A 176 8.97 -3.40 15.25
C LEU A 176 7.74 -2.63 15.74
N ARG A 177 6.75 -3.30 16.33
CA ARG A 177 5.56 -2.69 16.91
C ARG A 177 5.91 -1.72 18.04
N VAL A 178 6.83 -2.10 18.92
CA VAL A 178 7.35 -1.22 19.98
C VAL A 178 8.07 -0.02 19.39
N PHE A 179 8.95 -0.22 18.40
CA PHE A 179 9.61 0.88 17.71
C PHE A 179 8.59 1.85 17.09
N LEU A 180 7.60 1.35 16.35
CA LEU A 180 6.60 2.19 15.69
C LEU A 180 5.72 2.95 16.68
N SER A 181 5.27 2.30 17.75
CA SER A 181 4.43 2.94 18.79
C SER A 181 5.16 4.04 19.56
N HIS A 182 6.47 3.90 19.82
CA HIS A 182 7.27 4.95 20.48
C HIS A 182 7.52 6.16 19.60
N ASN A 183 7.33 6.02 18.29
CA ASN A 183 7.60 7.05 17.30
C ASN A 183 6.31 7.65 16.72
N SER A 184 5.22 7.60 17.50
CA SER A 184 3.86 7.88 17.03
C SER A 184 3.70 9.24 16.34
N VAL A 185 2.97 9.21 15.22
CA VAL A 185 2.64 10.27 14.24
C VAL A 185 3.84 10.89 13.53
N TYR A 186 4.91 11.25 14.25
CA TYR A 186 6.06 11.93 13.66
C TYR A 186 7.34 11.12 13.76
N MET A 187 7.75 10.55 12.62
CA MET A 187 9.14 10.18 12.44
C MET A 187 9.86 11.32 11.72
N PRO A 188 10.75 12.07 12.39
CA PRO A 188 11.74 12.83 11.63
C PRO A 188 12.43 11.85 10.68
N GLU A 189 12.83 12.31 9.49
CA GLU A 189 13.50 11.57 8.38
C GLU A 189 14.71 10.68 8.78
N ARG A 190 15.03 10.63 10.07
CA ARG A 190 16.26 10.22 10.68
C ARG A 190 16.08 9.09 11.68
N LYS A 191 14.93 8.43 11.74
CA LYS A 191 14.76 7.23 12.56
C LYS A 191 14.80 5.99 11.68
N MET A 192 15.74 5.10 11.98
CA MET A 192 15.93 3.87 11.22
C MET A 192 15.74 2.67 12.13
N PHE A 193 15.10 1.63 11.61
CA PHE A 193 14.96 0.33 12.27
C PHE A 193 15.78 -0.69 11.48
N ILE A 194 16.88 -1.15 12.07
CA ILE A 194 17.79 -2.12 11.48
C ILE A 194 17.69 -3.41 12.28
N VAL A 195 17.56 -4.54 11.60
CA VAL A 195 17.66 -5.86 12.22
C VAL A 195 19.10 -6.32 12.09
N GLN A 196 19.73 -6.54 13.24
CA GLN A 196 21.05 -7.14 13.34
C GLN A 196 20.86 -8.64 13.63
N CYS A 197 21.06 -9.44 12.58
CA CYS A 197 21.10 -10.88 12.66
C CYS A 197 22.25 -11.39 11.79
N ASP A 198 22.86 -12.50 12.17
CA ASP A 198 23.93 -13.11 11.36
C ASP A 198 23.34 -13.65 10.03
N SER A 199 24.21 -13.81 9.03
CA SER A 199 23.87 -14.00 7.61
C SER A 199 23.02 -15.24 7.31
N ASP A 200 22.45 -15.31 6.09
CA ASP A 200 21.76 -16.48 5.54
C ASP A 200 22.64 -17.75 5.46
N ARG A 201 23.95 -17.60 5.64
CA ARG A 201 24.93 -18.69 5.69
C ARG A 201 25.19 -19.21 7.10
N SER A 202 24.71 -18.51 8.12
CA SER A 202 24.89 -18.90 9.50
C SER A 202 24.00 -20.07 9.86
N GLN A 203 24.58 -21.18 10.29
CA GLN A 203 23.81 -22.31 10.81
C GLN A 203 23.04 -22.00 12.11
N PHE A 204 23.27 -20.83 12.72
CA PHE A 204 22.75 -20.46 14.03
C PHE A 204 21.71 -19.33 14.01
N THR A 205 21.61 -18.52 12.95
CA THR A 205 20.67 -17.37 12.88
C THR A 205 19.76 -17.36 11.65
N CYS A 206 19.69 -18.48 10.92
CA CYS A 206 18.86 -18.59 9.73
C CYS A 206 17.40 -18.15 9.99
N ALA A 207 16.81 -18.48 11.15
CA ALA A 207 15.40 -18.22 11.38
C ALA A 207 15.12 -16.72 11.57
N SER A 208 15.96 -16.00 12.31
CA SER A 208 15.88 -14.54 12.45
C SER A 208 16.07 -13.82 11.11
N HIS A 209 17.05 -14.23 10.31
CA HIS A 209 17.26 -13.67 8.97
C HIS A 209 16.06 -13.91 8.06
N TYR A 210 15.55 -15.14 7.99
CA TYR A 210 14.37 -15.46 7.18
C TYR A 210 13.11 -14.77 7.70
N ALA A 211 12.96 -14.57 9.01
CA ALA A 211 11.86 -13.80 9.58
C ALA A 211 11.88 -12.35 9.08
N ALA A 212 13.05 -11.71 9.10
CA ALA A 212 13.23 -10.36 8.56
C ALA A 212 12.89 -10.29 7.06
N ILE A 213 13.42 -11.19 6.22
CA ILE A 213 13.07 -11.23 4.79
C ILE A 213 11.56 -11.46 4.59
N ALA A 214 10.95 -12.36 5.36
CA ALA A 214 9.52 -12.65 5.30
C ALA A 214 8.64 -11.44 5.72
N ARG A 215 9.20 -10.50 6.49
CA ARG A 215 8.56 -9.24 6.88
C ARG A 215 8.94 -8.03 6.03
N GLY A 216 9.61 -8.25 4.90
CA GLY A 216 9.93 -7.18 3.95
C GLY A 216 11.20 -6.39 4.30
N PHE A 217 12.11 -7.00 5.05
CA PHE A 217 13.43 -6.42 5.24
C PHE A 217 14.36 -6.81 4.09
N ARG A 218 15.32 -5.93 3.78
CA ARG A 218 16.35 -6.12 2.75
C ARG A 218 17.71 -5.81 3.32
N LYS A 219 18.76 -6.33 2.68
CA LYS A 219 20.13 -5.93 3.04
C LYS A 219 20.26 -4.44 2.86
N ILE A 220 20.94 -3.79 3.80
CA ILE A 220 21.24 -2.36 3.77
C ILE A 220 21.76 -1.95 2.39
N ASN A 221 22.69 -2.71 1.80
CA ASN A 221 23.27 -2.40 0.49
C ASN A 221 22.31 -2.52 -0.71
N ASP A 222 21.18 -3.23 -0.55
CA ASP A 222 20.18 -3.43 -1.60
C ASP A 222 19.07 -2.38 -1.58
N VAL A 223 19.00 -1.56 -0.52
CA VAL A 223 18.00 -0.50 -0.41
C VAL A 223 18.54 0.78 -1.02
N GLU A 224 17.80 1.40 -1.94
CA GLU A 224 18.18 2.69 -2.50
C GLU A 224 18.14 3.80 -1.42
N TRP A 225 19.32 4.21 -0.99
CA TRP A 225 19.49 5.13 0.13
C TRP A 225 19.13 6.58 -0.21
N PRO A 226 18.62 7.35 0.77
CA PRO A 226 18.98 8.75 0.83
C PRO A 226 20.50 8.86 1.00
N THR A 227 21.14 9.70 0.20
CA THR A 227 22.60 9.93 0.19
C THR A 227 23.22 10.23 1.56
N TYR A 228 22.44 10.59 2.59
CA TYR A 228 22.93 10.86 3.94
C TYR A 228 23.17 9.62 4.83
N CYS A 229 22.76 8.42 4.42
CA CYS A 229 22.97 7.21 5.24
C CYS A 229 24.23 6.42 4.88
N VAL A 230 24.91 6.76 3.77
CA VAL A 230 26.13 6.07 3.33
C VAL A 230 27.25 6.18 4.40
N ASP A 231 27.26 7.27 5.17
CA ASP A 231 28.23 7.52 6.24
C ASP A 231 28.01 6.64 7.50
N ILE A 232 26.93 5.85 7.58
CA ILE A 232 26.67 4.93 8.70
C ILE A 232 27.41 3.60 8.48
N CYS A 233 27.67 3.24 7.22
CA CYS A 233 28.43 2.06 6.84
C CYS A 233 29.93 2.37 6.87
N ASP A 234 30.46 2.84 8.01
CA ASP A 234 31.90 2.86 8.22
C ASP A 234 32.40 1.41 8.09
N GLU A 235 33.39 1.19 7.21
CA GLU A 235 33.97 -0.14 6.94
C GLU A 235 34.47 -0.83 8.22
N ASP A 236 34.77 -0.05 9.25
CA ASP A 236 35.25 -0.51 10.55
C ASP A 236 34.17 -1.18 11.42
N LEU A 237 32.87 -0.94 11.18
CA LEU A 237 31.80 -1.52 11.99
C LEU A 237 31.29 -2.88 11.48
N GLY A 238 31.74 -3.35 10.31
CA GLY A 238 31.27 -4.63 9.75
C GLY A 238 29.76 -4.73 9.52
N MET A 239 29.05 -3.59 9.51
CA MET A 239 27.58 -3.45 9.45
C MET A 239 26.95 -3.86 8.10
N CYS A 240 27.74 -4.39 7.17
CA CYS A 240 27.33 -4.70 5.80
C CYS A 240 26.23 -5.78 5.71
N ASP A 241 26.00 -6.55 6.78
CA ASP A 241 25.01 -7.63 6.81
C ASP A 241 23.69 -7.25 7.50
N GLY A 242 23.56 -6.02 8.02
CA GLY A 242 22.31 -5.54 8.62
C GLY A 242 21.16 -5.53 7.61
N LEU A 243 19.95 -5.78 8.12
CA LEU A 243 18.72 -5.76 7.33
C LEU A 243 17.87 -4.53 7.68
N MET A 244 17.46 -3.75 6.69
CA MET A 244 16.60 -2.60 6.88
C MET A 244 15.18 -2.88 6.38
N PHE A 245 14.19 -2.33 7.06
CA PHE A 245 12.79 -2.43 6.66
C PHE A 245 12.54 -1.67 5.35
N ASP A 246 12.05 -2.35 4.32
CA ASP A 246 11.54 -1.74 3.09
C ASP A 246 10.02 -1.57 3.23
N PRO A 247 9.50 -0.33 3.37
CA PRO A 247 8.07 -0.11 3.57
C PRO A 247 7.19 -0.69 2.46
N SER A 248 7.66 -0.71 1.21
CA SER A 248 6.88 -1.19 0.07
C SER A 248 6.65 -2.70 0.18
N LEU A 249 7.73 -3.45 0.46
CA LEU A 249 7.63 -4.88 0.71
C LEU A 249 6.90 -5.17 2.03
N GLY A 250 7.21 -4.42 3.08
CA GLY A 250 6.62 -4.57 4.40
C GLY A 250 5.09 -4.48 4.37
N VAL A 251 4.53 -3.48 3.69
CA VAL A 251 3.08 -3.34 3.52
C VAL A 251 2.46 -4.62 2.95
N SER A 252 3.02 -5.17 1.87
CA SER A 252 2.48 -6.37 1.26
C SER A 252 2.62 -7.62 2.15
N ARG A 253 3.78 -7.78 2.80
CA ARG A 253 4.07 -8.92 3.69
C ARG A 253 3.18 -8.91 4.93
N TYR A 254 3.02 -7.75 5.58
CA TYR A 254 2.15 -7.61 6.74
C TYR A 254 0.67 -7.70 6.36
N THR A 255 0.26 -7.20 5.19
CA THR A 255 -1.13 -7.38 4.70
C THR A 255 -1.44 -8.86 4.51
N SER A 256 -0.54 -9.58 3.84
CA SER A 256 -0.65 -11.03 3.67
C SER A 256 -0.74 -11.78 5.00
N ALA A 257 0.09 -11.40 5.98
CA ALA A 257 0.08 -12.02 7.30
C ALA A 257 -1.18 -11.70 8.11
N ALA A 258 -1.66 -10.46 8.07
CA ALA A 258 -2.92 -10.06 8.69
C ALA A 258 -4.09 -10.91 8.19
N LEU A 259 -4.16 -11.14 6.88
CA LEU A 259 -5.21 -11.93 6.26
C LEU A 259 -5.03 -13.44 6.52
N ARG A 260 -3.82 -13.98 6.33
CA ARG A 260 -3.52 -15.42 6.53
C ARG A 260 -3.68 -15.84 7.98
N ASP A 261 -3.14 -15.04 8.90
CA ASP A 261 -3.03 -15.34 10.32
C ASP A 261 -4.13 -14.64 11.16
N ARG A 262 -5.22 -14.21 10.51
CA ARG A 262 -6.36 -13.42 11.03
C ARG A 262 -7.00 -13.88 12.35
N LYS A 263 -6.93 -15.18 12.66
CA LYS A 263 -7.48 -15.76 13.90
C LYS A 263 -6.47 -15.80 15.05
N SER A 264 -5.23 -15.38 14.81
CA SER A 264 -4.12 -15.44 15.76
C SER A 264 -3.67 -14.05 16.20
N SER A 265 -2.89 -13.98 17.28
CA SER A 265 -2.23 -12.75 17.73
C SER A 265 -1.29 -12.17 16.66
N THR A 266 -0.64 -13.00 15.84
CA THR A 266 0.21 -12.57 14.73
C THR A 266 -0.54 -11.74 13.70
N GLY A 267 -1.78 -12.13 13.38
CA GLY A 267 -2.64 -11.38 12.46
C GLY A 267 -3.00 -10.00 13.03
N THR A 268 -3.37 -9.95 14.31
CA THR A 268 -3.68 -8.71 15.04
C THR A 268 -2.47 -7.78 15.11
N VAL A 269 -1.29 -8.29 15.49
CA VAL A 269 -0.05 -7.50 15.54
C VAL A 269 0.33 -6.98 14.15
N SER A 270 0.12 -7.77 13.09
CA SER A 270 0.35 -7.32 11.71
C SER A 270 -0.55 -6.14 11.33
N LEU A 271 -1.81 -6.15 11.77
CA LEU A 271 -2.73 -5.01 11.60
C LEU A 271 -2.31 -3.78 12.40
N GLU A 272 -1.85 -3.96 13.65
CA GLU A 272 -1.33 -2.85 14.46
C GLU A 272 -0.11 -2.21 13.79
N ILE A 273 0.84 -3.01 13.31
CA ILE A 273 2.03 -2.53 12.58
C ILE A 273 1.61 -1.74 11.34
N LEU A 274 0.69 -2.24 10.52
CA LEU A 274 0.17 -1.52 9.34
C LEU A 274 -0.56 -0.22 9.73
N GLY A 275 -1.28 -0.22 10.84
CA GLY A 275 -1.93 0.97 11.40
C GLY A 275 -0.92 2.03 11.80
N TYR A 276 0.13 1.65 12.54
CA TYR A 276 1.20 2.58 12.89
C TYR A 276 1.93 3.09 11.66
N LEU A 277 2.31 2.21 10.73
CA LEU A 277 2.97 2.58 9.48
C LEU A 277 2.12 3.58 8.67
N SER A 278 0.81 3.36 8.57
CA SER A 278 -0.11 4.25 7.84
C SER A 278 -0.28 5.62 8.51
N ALA A 279 -0.10 5.69 9.83
CA ALA A 279 -0.15 6.94 10.58
C ALA A 279 1.18 7.71 10.59
N LEU A 280 2.28 7.10 10.15
CA LEU A 280 3.57 7.78 10.08
C LEU A 280 3.52 8.94 9.06
N ARG A 281 3.90 10.13 9.53
CA ARG A 281 4.11 11.32 8.71
C ARG A 281 5.61 11.49 8.48
N VAL A 282 6.10 10.87 7.40
CA VAL A 282 7.52 10.93 7.03
C VAL A 282 7.74 12.12 6.09
N PRO A 283 8.62 13.08 6.40
CA PRO A 283 8.89 14.19 5.50
C PRO A 283 9.58 13.72 4.20
N PHE A 284 9.38 14.48 3.13
CA PHE A 284 10.06 14.31 1.85
C PHE A 284 11.38 15.09 1.84
N SER A 285 12.46 14.41 1.47
CA SER A 285 13.79 14.99 1.40
C SER A 285 14.10 15.52 -0.01
N PHE A 286 14.16 16.84 -0.17
CA PHE A 286 14.49 17.48 -1.46
C PHE A 286 15.95 17.30 -1.88
N ASP A 287 16.86 16.98 -0.95
CA ASP A 287 18.30 16.85 -1.21
C ASP A 287 18.64 15.72 -2.19
N ARG A 288 17.81 14.67 -2.27
CA ARG A 288 18.03 13.52 -3.15
C ARG A 288 18.10 13.91 -4.63
N ASN A 289 17.21 14.80 -5.06
CA ASN A 289 17.09 15.11 -6.48
C ASN A 289 18.27 15.95 -6.99
N MET A 290 18.91 16.75 -6.13
CA MET A 290 19.97 17.67 -6.55
C MET A 290 21.24 16.96 -7.03
N HIS A 291 21.62 15.83 -6.43
CA HIS A 291 22.86 15.13 -6.80
C HIS A 291 22.74 14.33 -8.10
N ASP A 292 21.55 13.84 -8.44
CA ASP A 292 21.31 13.16 -9.72
C ASP A 292 21.20 14.11 -10.91
N HIS A 293 20.97 15.41 -10.69
CA HIS A 293 20.84 16.39 -11.77
C HIS A 293 22.12 16.61 -12.58
N GLU A 294 23.31 16.27 -12.04
CA GLU A 294 24.54 16.29 -12.83
C GLU A 294 24.53 15.23 -13.94
N ARG A 295 23.79 14.14 -13.74
CA ARG A 295 23.51 13.12 -14.75
C ARG A 295 22.15 13.40 -15.37
N ARG A 296 22.02 14.49 -16.13
CA ARG A 296 20.78 14.85 -16.86
C ARG A 296 20.09 13.61 -17.44
N PRO A 297 19.01 13.12 -16.83
CA PRO A 297 18.26 12.01 -17.41
C PRO A 297 17.68 12.49 -18.73
N ALA A 298 17.59 11.60 -19.72
CA ALA A 298 17.05 11.95 -21.03
C ALA A 298 15.57 12.39 -20.97
N SER A 299 14.85 12.14 -19.87
CA SER A 299 13.45 12.54 -19.68
C SER A 299 13.20 13.17 -18.30
N PHE A 300 12.32 14.19 -18.26
CA PHE A 300 11.85 14.90 -17.05
C PHE A 300 10.97 14.02 -16.12
N SER A 301 10.85 12.74 -16.43
CA SER A 301 9.73 11.94 -16.02
C SER A 301 9.86 11.46 -14.57
N GLY A 302 8.87 11.78 -13.73
CA GLY A 302 8.86 11.41 -12.29
C GLY A 302 9.63 12.37 -11.39
N GLN A 303 10.03 13.54 -11.89
CA GLN A 303 10.86 14.48 -11.13
C GLN A 303 10.02 15.42 -10.26
N ILE A 304 10.59 15.78 -9.10
CA ILE A 304 10.04 16.72 -8.13
C ILE A 304 11.07 17.82 -7.86
N PHE A 305 10.65 19.08 -7.88
CA PHE A 305 11.49 20.24 -7.63
C PHE A 305 10.91 21.08 -6.51
N HIS A 306 11.80 21.68 -5.71
CA HIS A 306 11.45 22.67 -4.70
C HIS A 306 11.98 24.04 -5.13
N LYS A 307 11.14 25.06 -4.99
CA LYS A 307 11.48 26.45 -5.20
C LYS A 307 11.14 27.22 -3.92
N PRO A 308 12.09 27.32 -2.97
CA PRO A 308 11.85 27.98 -1.69
C PRO A 308 11.62 29.48 -1.87
N GLY A 309 10.68 30.02 -1.10
CA GLY A 309 10.33 31.45 -1.11
C GLY A 309 9.89 31.98 -2.46
N PHE A 310 9.26 31.14 -3.30
CA PHE A 310 8.77 31.53 -4.62
C PHE A 310 7.86 32.76 -4.57
N LEU A 311 6.87 32.77 -3.68
CA LEU A 311 6.05 33.96 -3.42
C LEU A 311 6.64 34.77 -2.27
N PRO A 312 7.02 36.04 -2.48
CA PRO A 312 7.50 36.89 -1.41
C PRO A 312 6.44 37.06 -0.31
N GLN A 313 6.87 37.10 0.96
CA GLN A 313 6.00 37.21 2.13
C GLN A 313 4.97 38.36 2.05
N GLN A 314 5.35 39.50 1.46
CA GLN A 314 4.45 40.64 1.27
C GLN A 314 3.30 40.36 0.29
N ILE A 315 3.56 39.58 -0.75
CA ILE A 315 2.57 39.19 -1.75
C ILE A 315 1.72 38.06 -1.19
N LEU A 316 2.35 37.08 -0.56
CA LEU A 316 1.69 35.99 0.14
C LEU A 316 0.63 36.49 1.12
N ALA A 317 0.97 37.43 2.01
CA ALA A 317 0.02 37.99 2.97
C ALA A 317 -1.19 38.67 2.28
N LYS A 318 -0.98 39.33 1.12
CA LYS A 318 -2.08 39.91 0.34
C LYS A 318 -2.94 38.82 -0.28
N VAL A 319 -2.33 37.82 -0.92
CA VAL A 319 -3.04 36.69 -1.52
C VAL A 319 -3.87 35.96 -0.47
N PHE A 320 -3.29 35.61 0.68
CA PHE A 320 -3.99 34.91 1.75
C PHE A 320 -5.20 35.70 2.28
N ASN A 321 -5.06 37.02 2.48
CA ASN A 321 -6.18 37.88 2.87
C ASN A 321 -7.30 37.90 1.83
N LYS A 322 -6.95 37.88 0.54
CA LYS A 322 -7.91 37.88 -0.58
C LYS A 322 -8.62 36.54 -0.71
N VAL A 323 -7.91 35.44 -0.51
CA VAL A 323 -8.51 34.10 -0.43
C VAL A 323 -9.51 34.04 0.71
N GLY A 324 -9.14 34.43 1.94
CA GLY A 324 -10.08 34.42 3.05
C GLY A 324 -11.30 35.32 2.83
N ALA A 325 -11.17 36.41 2.08
CA ALA A 325 -12.31 37.24 1.67
C ALA A 325 -13.21 36.53 0.64
N ALA A 326 -12.64 35.82 -0.32
CA ALA A 326 -13.37 35.01 -1.30
C ALA A 326 -14.11 33.84 -0.62
N GLU A 327 -13.48 33.18 0.34
CA GLU A 327 -14.07 32.11 1.15
C GLU A 327 -15.29 32.59 1.93
N ARG A 328 -15.16 33.71 2.69
CA ARG A 328 -16.30 34.31 3.40
C ARG A 328 -17.42 34.73 2.45
N ALA A 329 -17.08 35.13 1.22
CA ALA A 329 -18.05 35.45 0.18
C ALA A 329 -18.69 34.21 -0.50
N GLY A 330 -18.32 32.98 -0.10
CA GLY A 330 -18.87 31.74 -0.64
C GLY A 330 -18.45 31.48 -2.09
N LEU A 331 -17.24 31.91 -2.48
CA LEU A 331 -16.75 31.74 -3.84
C LEU A 331 -16.08 30.39 -4.11
N LEU A 332 -15.79 29.59 -3.07
CA LEU A 332 -15.25 28.24 -3.28
C LEU A 332 -16.33 27.35 -3.91
N SER A 333 -15.94 26.66 -4.98
CA SER A 333 -16.74 25.67 -5.68
C SER A 333 -17.10 24.50 -4.75
N ASP A 334 -18.34 24.03 -4.87
CA ASP A 334 -18.83 22.80 -4.25
C ASP A 334 -19.01 21.68 -5.26
N GLU A 335 -18.51 21.89 -6.49
CA GLU A 335 -18.40 20.83 -7.47
C GLU A 335 -17.57 19.69 -6.90
N TYR A 336 -18.05 18.49 -7.15
CA TYR A 336 -17.39 17.27 -6.75
C TYR A 336 -16.06 17.12 -7.49
N ASP A 337 -15.02 16.83 -6.73
CA ASP A 337 -13.70 16.54 -7.28
C ASP A 337 -13.72 15.21 -8.01
N SER A 338 -13.13 15.14 -9.19
CA SER A 338 -13.08 13.94 -10.02
C SER A 338 -12.30 12.77 -9.39
N VAL A 339 -11.45 13.03 -8.39
CA VAL A 339 -10.61 12.02 -7.73
C VAL A 339 -11.41 11.17 -6.75
N ASP A 340 -12.25 11.79 -5.93
CA ASP A 340 -12.94 11.14 -4.80
C ASP A 340 -14.45 11.41 -4.76
N SER A 341 -15.00 12.20 -5.70
CA SER A 341 -16.39 12.61 -5.70
C SER A 341 -16.82 13.28 -4.39
N LEU A 342 -15.92 14.06 -3.76
CA LEU A 342 -16.21 14.95 -2.64
C LEU A 342 -16.11 16.43 -3.05
N PRO A 343 -16.82 17.38 -2.40
CA PRO A 343 -16.79 18.80 -2.75
C PRO A 343 -15.36 19.37 -2.81
N SER A 344 -14.98 19.97 -3.95
CA SER A 344 -13.59 20.37 -4.26
C SER A 344 -13.04 21.48 -3.39
N PHE A 345 -13.90 22.42 -2.97
CA PHE A 345 -13.55 23.65 -2.25
C PHE A 345 -12.42 24.43 -2.92
N HIS A 346 -12.41 24.45 -4.26
CA HIS A 346 -11.45 25.23 -5.03
C HIS A 346 -12.07 26.55 -5.53
N LEU A 347 -11.24 27.55 -5.80
CA LEU A 347 -11.59 28.77 -6.53
C LEU A 347 -10.78 28.80 -7.83
N SER A 348 -11.45 28.56 -8.96
CA SER A 348 -10.81 28.63 -10.28
C SER A 348 -10.60 30.08 -10.70
N LEU A 349 -9.34 30.46 -10.89
CA LEU A 349 -8.91 31.82 -11.24
C LEU A 349 -8.63 31.96 -12.74
N VAL A 350 -7.95 30.97 -13.31
CA VAL A 350 -7.62 30.84 -14.73
C VAL A 350 -7.98 29.44 -15.16
N LYS A 351 -8.64 29.32 -16.32
CA LYS A 351 -9.02 28.06 -16.96
C LYS A 351 -8.57 28.08 -18.41
N ASN A 352 -7.92 27.01 -18.87
CA ASN A 352 -7.40 26.91 -20.24
C ASN A 352 -6.56 28.13 -20.70
N GLY A 353 -5.78 28.71 -19.80
CA GLY A 353 -4.91 29.86 -20.05
C GLY A 353 -5.64 31.21 -20.12
N GLN A 354 -6.95 31.24 -19.84
CA GLN A 354 -7.78 32.44 -19.84
C GLN A 354 -8.35 32.72 -18.44
N LEU A 355 -8.61 33.99 -18.12
CA LEU A 355 -9.34 34.35 -16.91
C LEU A 355 -10.70 33.65 -16.91
N ASN A 356 -11.07 33.04 -15.78
CA ASN A 356 -12.34 32.33 -15.68
C ASN A 356 -13.51 33.32 -15.88
N ALA A 357 -14.29 33.13 -16.95
CA ALA A 357 -15.37 34.02 -17.35
C ALA A 357 -16.45 34.17 -16.25
N GLU A 358 -16.68 33.12 -15.46
CA GLU A 358 -17.64 33.11 -14.36
C GLU A 358 -17.32 34.14 -13.26
N LEU A 359 -16.06 34.56 -13.16
CA LEU A 359 -15.64 35.59 -12.21
C LEU A 359 -16.15 36.99 -12.60
N HIS A 360 -16.37 37.25 -13.89
CA HIS A 360 -16.85 38.55 -14.35
C HIS A 360 -18.34 38.77 -14.06
N GLU A 361 -19.14 37.70 -13.95
CA GLU A 361 -20.57 37.79 -13.70
C GLU A 361 -20.90 38.12 -12.22
N LYS A 362 -19.99 37.79 -11.29
CA LYS A 362 -20.15 38.01 -9.84
C LYS A 362 -19.60 39.38 -9.42
N SER A 363 -20.35 40.44 -9.71
CA SER A 363 -19.92 41.86 -9.73
C SER A 363 -19.10 42.41 -8.53
N THR A 364 -19.24 41.94 -7.29
CA THR A 364 -18.42 42.41 -6.15
C THR A 364 -17.41 41.40 -5.62
N SER A 365 -17.75 40.11 -5.64
CA SER A 365 -16.90 39.05 -5.12
C SER A 365 -15.86 38.58 -6.14
N GLY A 366 -16.20 38.60 -7.44
CA GLY A 366 -15.26 38.32 -8.54
C GLY A 366 -14.03 39.23 -8.57
N HIS A 367 -14.15 40.45 -8.00
CA HIS A 367 -13.01 41.35 -7.83
C HIS A 367 -11.89 40.74 -6.96
N GLN A 368 -12.22 39.95 -5.93
CA GLN A 368 -11.18 39.33 -5.10
C GLN A 368 -10.36 38.31 -5.89
N ALA A 369 -11.00 37.53 -6.76
CA ALA A 369 -10.34 36.55 -7.60
C ALA A 369 -9.42 37.20 -8.64
N LEU A 370 -9.88 38.27 -9.30
CA LEU A 370 -9.06 39.05 -10.23
C LEU A 370 -7.83 39.66 -9.53
N GLU A 371 -8.01 40.22 -8.33
CA GLU A 371 -6.91 40.76 -7.54
C GLU A 371 -5.89 39.67 -7.14
N ILE A 372 -6.33 38.44 -6.87
CA ILE A 372 -5.39 37.33 -6.63
C ILE A 372 -4.55 37.07 -7.88
N VAL A 373 -5.17 36.99 -9.07
CA VAL A 373 -4.45 36.79 -10.33
C VAL A 373 -3.42 37.90 -10.56
N ASP A 374 -3.82 39.17 -10.42
CA ASP A 374 -2.93 40.33 -10.59
C ASP A 374 -1.71 40.28 -9.66
N LEU A 375 -1.88 39.74 -8.44
CA LEU A 375 -0.80 39.60 -7.47
C LEU A 375 0.19 38.48 -7.82
N VAL A 376 -0.28 37.35 -8.36
CA VAL A 376 0.55 36.15 -8.58
C VAL A 376 1.10 36.05 -10.00
N GLU A 377 0.39 36.58 -10.99
CA GLU A 377 0.73 36.46 -12.41
C GLU A 377 2.17 36.93 -12.73
N PRO A 378 2.69 38.05 -12.18
CA PRO A 378 4.07 38.47 -12.45
C PRO A 378 5.11 37.43 -12.02
N PHE A 379 4.89 36.73 -10.90
CA PHE A 379 5.79 35.69 -10.40
C PHE A 379 5.68 34.41 -11.24
N ILE A 380 4.46 34.06 -11.65
CA ILE A 380 4.23 32.90 -12.52
C ILE A 380 4.92 33.11 -13.88
N LYS A 381 4.71 34.26 -14.53
CA LYS A 381 5.24 34.53 -15.88
C LYS A 381 6.75 34.78 -15.89
N ASN A 382 7.28 35.53 -14.93
CA ASN A 382 8.66 36.00 -14.98
C ASN A 382 9.64 35.09 -14.22
N ASP A 383 9.17 34.20 -13.35
CA ASP A 383 10.03 33.34 -12.54
C ASP A 383 9.66 31.85 -12.67
N LEU A 384 8.43 31.46 -12.32
CA LEU A 384 8.05 30.04 -12.31
C LEU A 384 8.04 29.40 -13.70
N LEU A 385 7.43 30.02 -14.70
CA LEU A 385 7.35 29.49 -16.06
C LEU A 385 8.75 29.35 -16.72
N PRO A 386 9.66 30.34 -16.64
CA PRO A 386 11.04 30.17 -17.06
C PRO A 386 11.77 29.05 -16.30
N PHE A 387 11.57 28.95 -14.98
CA PHE A 387 12.15 27.86 -14.18
C PHE A 387 11.68 26.50 -14.68
N ILE A 388 10.36 26.32 -14.88
CA ILE A 388 9.76 25.09 -15.41
C ILE A 388 10.35 24.74 -16.78
N LYS A 389 10.37 25.67 -17.73
CA LYS A 389 10.98 25.47 -19.05
C LYS A 389 12.42 24.99 -18.97
N ASN A 390 13.18 25.52 -18.01
CA ASN A 390 14.57 25.15 -17.82
C ASN A 390 14.72 23.74 -17.23
N VAL A 391 13.96 23.39 -16.19
CA VAL A 391 14.09 22.08 -15.53
C VAL A 391 13.44 20.94 -16.33
N THR A 392 12.42 21.23 -17.14
CA THR A 392 11.72 20.21 -17.95
C THR A 392 12.23 20.09 -19.38
N ASN A 393 12.97 21.08 -19.86
CA ASN A 393 13.34 21.25 -21.28
C ASN A 393 12.12 21.36 -22.23
N MET A 394 10.90 21.58 -21.71
CA MET A 394 9.71 21.78 -22.52
C MET A 394 9.61 23.24 -22.98
N LYS A 395 9.95 23.51 -24.24
CA LYS A 395 9.95 24.89 -24.80
C LYS A 395 8.54 25.49 -24.90
N ASP A 396 7.56 24.65 -25.18
CA ASP A 396 6.18 25.05 -25.47
C ASP A 396 5.21 24.79 -24.31
N VAL A 397 5.71 24.74 -23.08
CA VAL A 397 4.85 24.75 -21.89
C VAL A 397 4.21 26.13 -21.68
N ALA A 398 2.93 26.12 -21.29
CA ALA A 398 2.11 27.27 -20.94
C ALA A 398 1.28 26.99 -19.69
N VAL A 399 0.80 28.04 -19.03
CA VAL A 399 -0.16 27.93 -17.93
C VAL A 399 -1.50 27.48 -18.51
N SER A 400 -2.03 26.39 -17.99
CA SER A 400 -3.37 25.90 -18.30
C SER A 400 -4.37 26.42 -17.27
N ASP A 401 -4.16 26.09 -16.01
CA ASP A 401 -5.13 26.41 -14.95
C ASP A 401 -4.43 27.02 -13.75
N ILE A 402 -5.10 27.95 -13.08
CA ILE A 402 -4.70 28.49 -11.79
C ILE A 402 -5.91 28.41 -10.88
N PHE A 403 -5.79 27.75 -9.75
CA PHE A 403 -6.85 27.69 -8.76
C PHE A 403 -6.31 27.70 -7.34
N VAL A 404 -7.10 28.26 -6.43
CA VAL A 404 -6.84 28.16 -4.99
C VAL A 404 -7.63 26.98 -4.45
N ARG A 405 -7.08 26.26 -3.48
CA ARG A 405 -7.75 25.12 -2.85
C ARG A 405 -7.57 25.14 -1.35
N SER A 406 -8.65 24.89 -0.61
CA SER A 406 -8.68 24.91 0.85
C SER A 406 -9.15 23.58 1.46
N TYR A 407 -8.62 23.27 2.63
CA TYR A 407 -8.87 22.07 3.44
C TYR A 407 -9.02 22.48 4.91
N GLY A 408 -9.85 21.78 5.71
CA GLY A 408 -10.00 22.03 7.15
C GLY A 408 -11.44 22.28 7.65
N GLU A 409 -11.58 22.53 8.96
CA GLU A 409 -12.87 22.51 9.69
C GLU A 409 -13.87 23.63 9.32
N ASP A 410 -13.40 24.78 8.84
CA ASP A 410 -14.15 26.05 8.92
C ASP A 410 -14.57 26.67 7.58
N ILE A 411 -14.54 25.91 6.49
CA ILE A 411 -14.79 26.47 5.14
C ILE A 411 -16.18 27.15 5.04
N ARG A 412 -17.18 26.72 5.84
CA ARG A 412 -18.56 27.24 5.77
C ARG A 412 -19.17 27.77 7.07
N ALA A 413 -18.51 27.61 8.22
CA ALA A 413 -19.08 28.01 9.52
C ALA A 413 -19.27 29.54 9.69
N SER A 414 -18.71 30.35 8.78
CA SER A 414 -18.75 31.81 8.86
C SER A 414 -19.93 32.49 8.15
N GLN A 415 -20.79 31.75 7.43
CA GLN A 415 -21.96 32.34 6.78
C GLN A 415 -23.19 32.29 7.68
N ASP A 416 -23.81 33.47 7.88
CA ASP A 416 -24.96 33.75 8.74
C ASP A 416 -25.83 32.53 9.10
N SER A 417 -25.83 32.21 10.40
CA SER A 417 -26.56 31.13 11.09
C SER A 417 -28.08 31.00 10.80
N SER A 418 -28.65 31.86 9.97
CA SER A 418 -30.05 31.79 9.56
C SER A 418 -30.36 30.74 8.48
N PHE A 419 -29.39 30.33 7.65
CA PHE A 419 -29.59 29.28 6.62
C PHE A 419 -29.05 27.90 7.02
N ALA A 420 -28.24 27.81 8.07
CA ALA A 420 -27.67 26.57 8.60
C ALA A 420 -28.71 25.62 9.26
N LYS A 421 -30.02 25.92 9.17
CA LYS A 421 -31.06 25.21 9.92
C LYS A 421 -31.71 24.04 9.17
N VAL A 422 -31.33 23.78 7.91
CA VAL A 422 -31.96 22.74 7.07
C VAL A 422 -31.00 21.63 6.66
N ILE A 423 -29.68 21.86 6.74
CA ILE A 423 -28.68 20.81 6.51
C ILE A 423 -28.24 20.32 7.88
N ASN A 424 -28.35 19.01 8.15
CA ASN A 424 -27.89 18.45 9.41
C ASN A 424 -26.43 18.85 9.62
N PRO A 425 -26.05 19.42 10.78
CA PRO A 425 -24.66 19.77 11.10
C PRO A 425 -23.66 18.60 10.99
N THR A 426 -24.16 17.36 10.91
CA THR A 426 -23.39 16.14 10.67
C THR A 426 -22.98 15.93 9.22
N ASP A 427 -23.60 16.63 8.25
CA ASP A 427 -23.44 16.34 6.82
C ASP A 427 -22.51 17.33 6.11
N MET A 428 -21.99 18.36 6.80
CA MET A 428 -20.93 19.21 6.24
C MET A 428 -19.58 18.54 6.50
N GLU A 429 -19.26 17.56 5.66
CA GLU A 429 -17.99 16.85 5.71
C GLU A 429 -16.82 17.80 5.45
N ARG A 430 -15.89 17.82 6.40
CA ARG A 430 -14.64 18.55 6.31
C ARG A 430 -13.78 17.88 5.26
N ARG A 431 -13.29 18.63 4.28
CA ARG A 431 -12.29 18.08 3.36
C ARG A 431 -10.92 18.13 4.02
N LEU A 432 -10.50 17.02 4.59
CA LEU A 432 -9.18 16.86 5.22
C LEU A 432 -8.17 16.16 4.31
N SER A 433 -8.63 15.46 3.27
CA SER A 433 -7.74 14.69 2.40
C SER A 433 -8.18 14.65 0.94
N ILE A 434 -7.25 14.25 0.10
CA ILE A 434 -7.46 13.77 -1.27
C ILE A 434 -6.59 12.53 -1.41
N PRO A 435 -7.14 11.39 -1.85
CA PRO A 435 -6.37 10.17 -1.99
C PRO A 435 -5.27 10.32 -3.04
N ALA A 436 -4.33 9.38 -3.03
CA ALA A 436 -3.22 9.40 -3.95
C ALA A 436 -3.71 9.25 -5.42
N HIS A 437 -3.31 10.17 -6.28
CA HIS A 437 -3.72 10.22 -7.68
C HIS A 437 -2.60 10.78 -8.58
N TYR A 438 -2.83 10.74 -9.89
CA TYR A 438 -2.02 11.44 -10.88
C TYR A 438 -2.80 12.60 -11.49
N ASP A 439 -2.11 13.67 -11.84
CA ASP A 439 -2.73 14.78 -12.57
C ASP A 439 -2.87 14.42 -14.05
N VAL A 440 -4.09 14.05 -14.46
CA VAL A 440 -4.37 13.60 -15.82
C VAL A 440 -4.41 14.75 -16.83
N ASN A 441 -4.78 15.96 -16.38
CA ASN A 441 -4.97 17.13 -17.23
C ASN A 441 -3.79 18.12 -17.21
N SER A 442 -2.71 17.78 -16.50
CA SER A 442 -1.56 18.65 -16.30
C SER A 442 -0.29 17.89 -16.62
N ALA A 443 0.57 18.44 -17.49
CA ALA A 443 1.89 17.85 -17.73
C ALA A 443 2.81 18.06 -16.52
N ILE A 444 2.70 19.26 -15.92
CA ILE A 444 3.51 19.71 -14.78
C ILE A 444 2.59 20.48 -13.85
N THR A 445 2.62 20.14 -12.57
CA THR A 445 1.84 20.82 -11.53
C THR A 445 2.79 21.53 -10.58
N ALA A 446 2.47 22.79 -10.25
CA ALA A 446 3.10 23.51 -9.17
C ALA A 446 2.09 23.76 -8.05
N VAL A 447 2.44 23.38 -6.83
CA VAL A 447 1.66 23.62 -5.62
C VAL A 447 2.42 24.58 -4.73
N ILE A 448 1.82 25.72 -4.43
CA ILE A 448 2.40 26.77 -3.60
C ILE A 448 1.66 26.80 -2.26
N ALA A 449 2.40 26.65 -1.17
CA ALA A 449 1.83 26.73 0.18
C ALA A 449 1.48 28.19 0.49
N LEU A 450 0.23 28.46 0.92
CA LEU A 450 -0.18 29.81 1.34
C LEU A 450 -0.17 29.99 2.87
N ASP A 451 0.13 28.91 3.60
CA ASP A 451 0.24 28.81 5.05
C ASP A 451 1.46 27.96 5.46
N ASN A 452 1.65 27.75 6.77
CA ASN A 452 2.76 26.96 7.32
C ASN A 452 2.33 25.58 7.85
N VAL A 453 1.13 25.08 7.53
CA VAL A 453 0.67 23.76 8.03
C VAL A 453 1.62 22.64 7.59
N ALA A 454 2.15 22.74 6.38
CA ALA A 454 3.07 21.76 5.82
C ALA A 454 4.55 21.98 6.22
N SER A 455 4.91 23.01 6.99
CA SER A 455 6.33 23.41 7.15
C SER A 455 7.19 22.36 7.84
N GLU A 456 6.58 21.51 8.67
CA GLU A 456 7.27 20.43 9.39
C GLU A 456 7.20 19.07 8.66
N GLY A 457 6.49 18.99 7.53
CA GLY A 457 6.23 17.73 6.82
C GLY A 457 5.34 16.76 7.61
N LYS A 458 4.44 17.28 8.44
CA LYS A 458 3.49 16.48 9.25
C LYS A 458 2.12 16.29 8.61
N GLY A 459 1.79 17.15 7.66
CA GLY A 459 0.55 17.12 6.90
C GLY A 459 0.71 17.99 5.66
N GLY A 460 -0.29 17.99 4.80
CA GLY A 460 -0.25 18.75 3.55
C GLY A 460 -0.13 17.87 2.33
N LEU A 461 0.62 18.35 1.34
CA LEU A 461 0.86 17.63 0.10
C LEU A 461 1.86 16.50 0.39
N TYR A 462 1.57 15.31 -0.11
CA TYR A 462 2.50 14.19 -0.06
C TYR A 462 2.67 13.57 -1.44
N THR A 463 3.79 12.89 -1.64
CA THR A 463 3.99 11.92 -2.72
C THR A 463 3.98 10.49 -2.18
N VAL A 464 3.79 9.49 -3.01
CA VAL A 464 3.89 8.08 -2.64
C VAL A 464 5.19 7.49 -3.20
N VAL A 465 6.01 6.91 -2.33
CA VAL A 465 7.27 6.24 -2.73
C VAL A 465 7.09 4.72 -2.69
N GLY A 466 7.42 4.03 -3.78
CA GLY A 466 7.31 2.56 -3.84
C GLY A 466 7.20 2.06 -5.27
N GLU A 467 6.77 0.80 -5.41
CA GLU A 467 6.49 0.21 -6.72
C GLU A 467 5.33 0.94 -7.42
N GLU A 468 5.37 0.98 -8.76
CA GLU A 468 4.40 1.73 -9.56
C GLU A 468 2.95 1.29 -9.28
N GLY A 469 2.10 2.26 -8.93
CA GLY A 469 0.69 2.01 -8.65
C GLY A 469 0.38 1.61 -7.21
N MET A 470 1.37 1.46 -6.32
CA MET A 470 1.11 1.37 -4.88
C MET A 470 0.62 2.73 -4.36
N SER A 471 -0.47 2.75 -3.61
CA SER A 471 -1.08 3.96 -3.05
C SER A 471 -1.23 3.93 -1.52
N HIS A 472 -0.53 3.01 -0.86
CA HIS A 472 -0.67 2.77 0.57
C HIS A 472 -0.18 3.94 1.43
N ALA A 473 -0.88 4.27 2.52
CA ALA A 473 -0.56 5.42 3.36
C ALA A 473 0.85 5.37 4.00
N ALA A 474 1.35 4.19 4.35
CA ALA A 474 2.72 3.99 4.85
C ALA A 474 3.84 4.47 3.89
N LEU A 475 3.51 4.62 2.61
CA LEU A 475 4.42 5.03 1.55
C LEU A 475 4.39 6.54 1.30
N ARG A 476 3.57 7.29 2.04
CA ARG A 476 3.47 8.74 1.91
C ARG A 476 4.77 9.42 2.36
N ARG A 477 5.17 10.44 1.61
CA ARG A 477 6.25 11.37 1.95
C ARG A 477 5.74 12.79 1.82
N TYR A 478 5.66 13.50 2.94
CA TYR A 478 5.04 14.81 3.04
C TYR A 478 6.03 15.92 2.73
N PHE A 479 5.69 16.81 1.81
CA PHE A 479 6.60 17.90 1.45
C PHE A 479 6.67 18.95 2.57
N PRO A 480 7.85 19.20 3.16
CA PRO A 480 8.02 20.23 4.16
C PRO A 480 8.04 21.62 3.50
N LEU A 481 6.88 22.27 3.38
CA LEU A 481 6.72 23.54 2.66
C LEU A 481 6.43 24.68 3.61
N GLN A 482 7.29 25.71 3.59
CA GLN A 482 6.99 26.97 4.26
C GLN A 482 6.02 27.80 3.43
N ALA A 483 5.31 28.72 4.07
CA ALA A 483 4.39 29.62 3.36
C ALA A 483 5.17 30.44 2.31
N GLY A 484 4.74 30.33 1.06
CA GLY A 484 5.38 30.94 -0.12
C GLY A 484 6.30 29.99 -0.90
N ASP A 485 6.64 28.81 -0.37
CA ASP A 485 7.37 27.79 -1.10
C ASP A 485 6.51 27.15 -2.19
N ALA A 486 7.14 26.76 -3.29
CA ALA A 486 6.52 25.97 -4.35
C ALA A 486 7.18 24.59 -4.46
N VAL A 487 6.35 23.56 -4.62
CA VAL A 487 6.78 22.24 -5.12
C VAL A 487 6.24 22.04 -6.51
N ILE A 488 7.09 21.55 -7.41
CA ILE A 488 6.78 21.32 -8.82
C ILE A 488 6.99 19.85 -9.11
N HIS A 489 6.04 19.18 -9.73
CA HIS A 489 6.18 17.78 -10.11
C HIS A 489 5.60 17.49 -11.49
N SER A 490 6.08 16.42 -12.12
CA SER A 490 5.51 15.93 -13.37
C SER A 490 4.21 15.15 -13.12
N PHE A 491 3.45 14.93 -14.19
CA PHE A 491 2.23 14.10 -14.19
C PHE A 491 2.42 12.66 -13.71
N LYS A 492 3.67 12.16 -13.64
CA LYS A 492 4.00 10.80 -13.21
C LYS A 492 4.17 10.66 -11.70
N VAL A 493 4.16 11.78 -10.97
CA VAL A 493 4.31 11.76 -9.51
C VAL A 493 2.94 11.50 -8.90
N MET A 494 2.78 10.31 -8.30
CA MET A 494 1.58 10.00 -7.54
C MET A 494 1.60 10.81 -6.25
N HIS A 495 0.57 11.62 -6.04
CA HIS A 495 0.52 12.54 -4.92
C HIS A 495 -0.90 12.65 -4.36
N GLY A 496 -1.02 13.22 -3.18
CA GLY A 496 -2.31 13.50 -2.57
C GLY A 496 -2.19 14.55 -1.49
N VAL A 497 -3.27 14.75 -0.75
CA VAL A 497 -3.31 15.69 0.38
C VAL A 497 -3.86 14.99 1.60
N ASP A 498 -3.26 15.21 2.75
CA ASP A 498 -3.73 14.65 4.02
C ASP A 498 -3.38 15.65 5.14
N ILE A 499 -4.42 16.22 5.76
CA ILE A 499 -4.35 17.30 6.74
C ILE A 499 -4.84 16.78 8.07
N ASP A 500 -4.13 17.14 9.15
CA ASP A 500 -4.58 16.84 10.50
C ASP A 500 -5.92 17.53 10.77
N PRO A 501 -6.86 16.88 11.51
CA PRO A 501 -8.21 17.42 11.72
C PRO A 501 -8.27 18.84 12.29
N ASP A 502 -7.27 19.21 13.11
CA ASP A 502 -7.19 20.52 13.78
C ASP A 502 -6.51 21.61 12.93
N CYS A 503 -6.16 21.31 11.67
CA CYS A 503 -5.47 22.24 10.79
C CYS A 503 -6.34 22.68 9.61
N SER A 504 -6.09 23.91 9.15
CA SER A 504 -6.66 24.46 7.93
C SER A 504 -5.55 24.82 6.97
N ARG A 505 -5.61 24.27 5.75
CA ARG A 505 -4.58 24.47 4.74
C ARG A 505 -5.18 25.09 3.49
N THR A 506 -4.48 26.05 2.92
CA THR A 506 -4.76 26.70 1.66
C THR A 506 -3.53 26.64 0.76
N SER A 507 -3.73 26.24 -0.49
CA SER A 507 -2.68 26.22 -1.51
C SER A 507 -3.13 26.91 -2.78
N LEU A 508 -2.18 27.55 -3.47
CA LEU A 508 -2.33 27.95 -4.86
C LEU A 508 -1.78 26.83 -5.75
N VAL A 509 -2.61 26.29 -6.64
CA VAL A 509 -2.24 25.23 -7.58
C VAL A 509 -2.21 25.81 -8.99
N ILE A 510 -1.16 25.47 -9.73
CA ILE A 510 -0.98 25.89 -11.11
C ILE A 510 -0.69 24.66 -11.96
N TRP A 511 -1.52 24.45 -12.96
CA TRP A 511 -1.33 23.42 -13.97
C TRP A 511 -0.68 23.99 -15.21
N PHE A 512 0.28 23.25 -15.74
CA PHE A 512 0.98 23.58 -16.96
C PHE A 512 0.77 22.46 -17.98
N ALA A 513 0.48 22.85 -19.21
CA ALA A 513 0.33 21.94 -20.34
C ALA A 513 1.12 22.49 -21.54
N ASP A 514 1.24 21.70 -22.60
CA ASP A 514 1.77 22.23 -23.85
C ASP A 514 0.79 23.25 -24.47
N LYS A 515 1.32 24.28 -25.13
CA LYS A 515 0.52 25.36 -25.74
C LYS A 515 -0.56 24.85 -26.68
N LEU A 516 -0.31 23.75 -27.40
CA LEU A 516 -1.28 23.20 -28.33
C LEU A 516 -2.46 22.60 -27.56
N SER A 517 -2.21 21.84 -26.50
CA SER A 517 -3.25 21.34 -25.61
C SER A 517 -4.08 22.48 -25.00
N VAL A 518 -3.44 23.55 -24.50
CA VAL A 518 -4.17 24.72 -23.96
C VAL A 518 -5.06 25.39 -25.03
N ALA A 519 -4.52 25.58 -26.24
CA ALA A 519 -5.26 26.17 -27.35
C ALA A 519 -6.44 25.30 -27.80
N LEU A 520 -6.26 23.97 -27.86
CA LEU A 520 -7.31 23.02 -28.21
C LEU A 520 -8.42 23.01 -27.15
N SER A 521 -8.07 22.95 -25.86
CA SER A 521 -9.07 23.01 -24.77
C SER A 521 -9.91 24.28 -24.84
N THR A 522 -9.29 25.42 -25.15
CA THR A 522 -10.00 26.69 -25.36
C THR A 522 -11.02 26.59 -26.51
N LEU A 523 -10.65 25.99 -27.64
CA LEU A 523 -11.55 25.88 -28.80
C LEU A 523 -12.77 24.98 -28.51
N ASN A 524 -12.60 23.96 -27.67
CA ASN A 524 -13.64 22.99 -27.35
C ASN A 524 -14.73 23.57 -26.43
N GLU A 525 -14.40 24.50 -25.54
CA GLU A 525 -15.38 25.18 -24.70
C GLU A 525 -16.39 26.01 -25.52
N PHE A 526 -16.04 26.40 -26.75
CA PHE A 526 -16.95 27.13 -27.66
C PHE A 526 -17.87 26.22 -28.49
N GLY A 527 -18.02 24.94 -28.11
CA GLY A 527 -19.01 24.04 -28.70
C GLY A 527 -18.64 23.52 -30.09
N GLY A 528 -17.36 23.53 -30.45
CA GLY A 528 -16.88 22.85 -31.64
C GLY A 528 -16.89 21.34 -31.44
N GLU A 529 -17.72 20.59 -32.17
CA GLU A 529 -17.62 19.14 -32.35
C GLU A 529 -16.35 18.78 -33.15
N SER A 530 -15.18 19.14 -32.62
CA SER A 530 -13.90 18.84 -33.23
C SER A 530 -13.53 17.40 -32.91
N ASP A 531 -13.69 16.47 -33.85
CA ASP A 531 -13.28 15.06 -33.74
C ASP A 531 -11.75 14.86 -33.57
N TYR A 532 -10.95 15.93 -33.65
CA TYR A 532 -9.48 15.88 -33.52
C TYR A 532 -9.02 15.93 -32.05
N TYR A 533 -9.23 14.84 -31.32
CA TYR A 533 -8.69 14.67 -29.96
C TYR A 533 -7.58 13.62 -29.93
N SER A 534 -6.37 14.03 -30.25
CA SER A 534 -5.19 13.24 -29.91
C SER A 534 -4.94 13.28 -28.39
N SER A 535 -4.36 12.22 -27.82
CA SER A 535 -3.77 12.29 -26.48
C SER A 535 -2.81 13.48 -26.40
N PRO A 536 -2.69 14.17 -25.25
CA PRO A 536 -1.74 15.28 -25.12
C PRO A 536 -0.34 14.87 -25.56
N VAL A 537 0.39 15.76 -26.25
CA VAL A 537 1.70 15.41 -26.87
C VAL A 537 2.68 14.87 -25.82
N TRP A 538 2.69 15.48 -24.63
CA TRP A 538 3.54 15.06 -23.52
C TRP A 538 3.27 13.63 -23.03
N LEU A 539 2.08 13.09 -23.26
CA LEU A 539 1.72 11.72 -22.92
C LEU A 539 2.18 10.73 -24.01
N GLN A 540 2.17 11.15 -25.27
CA GLN A 540 2.66 10.35 -26.41
C GLN A 540 4.18 10.14 -26.33
N GLU A 541 4.93 11.15 -25.88
CA GLU A 541 6.39 11.05 -25.70
C GLU A 541 6.80 10.04 -24.61
N SER A 542 5.87 9.64 -23.74
CA SER A 542 6.07 8.65 -22.68
C SER A 542 5.51 7.26 -23.03
N GLU A 543 5.24 7.00 -24.31
CA GLU A 543 4.80 5.68 -24.77
C GLU A 543 5.77 4.57 -24.32
N GLY A 544 5.21 3.48 -23.81
CA GLY A 544 6.01 2.38 -23.28
C GLY A 544 6.23 2.45 -21.78
N GLU A 545 5.85 3.52 -21.10
CA GLU A 545 5.89 3.61 -19.64
C GLU A 545 4.54 3.27 -18.98
N SER A 546 4.60 2.62 -17.82
CA SER A 546 3.41 2.07 -17.15
C SER A 546 2.46 3.15 -16.64
N VAL A 547 3.00 4.20 -16.00
CA VAL A 547 2.21 5.33 -15.48
C VAL A 547 1.60 6.16 -16.61
N ALA A 548 2.34 6.37 -17.69
CA ALA A 548 1.84 7.08 -18.87
C ALA A 548 0.67 6.33 -19.53
N ASP A 549 0.79 5.01 -19.70
CA ASP A 549 -0.31 4.18 -20.19
C ASP A 549 -1.54 4.25 -19.26
N PHE A 550 -1.36 4.25 -17.95
CA PHE A 550 -2.48 4.39 -17.00
C PHE A 550 -3.20 5.74 -17.15
N ILE A 551 -2.44 6.82 -17.20
CA ILE A 551 -2.97 8.18 -17.35
C ILE A 551 -3.66 8.36 -18.71
N ALA A 552 -3.12 7.75 -19.76
CA ALA A 552 -3.77 7.69 -21.07
C ALA A 552 -5.11 6.94 -20.99
N GLY A 553 -5.16 5.85 -20.24
CA GLY A 553 -6.40 5.12 -19.93
C GLY A 553 -7.45 6.03 -19.29
N ILE A 554 -7.09 6.77 -18.22
CA ILE A 554 -8.01 7.67 -17.54
C ILE A 554 -8.46 8.82 -18.45
N ALA A 555 -7.54 9.44 -19.18
CA ALA A 555 -7.86 10.54 -20.09
C ALA A 555 -8.82 10.09 -21.21
N LEU A 556 -8.61 8.90 -21.77
CA LEU A 556 -9.50 8.32 -22.78
C LEU A 556 -10.86 7.97 -22.18
N GLU A 557 -10.87 7.41 -20.97
CA GLU A 557 -12.09 7.06 -20.26
C GLU A 557 -12.98 8.28 -19.99
N ALA A 558 -12.42 9.35 -19.42
CA ALA A 558 -13.15 10.59 -19.14
C ALA A 558 -13.80 11.21 -20.39
N ARG A 559 -13.26 10.92 -21.58
CA ARG A 559 -13.76 11.43 -22.87
C ARG A 559 -14.77 10.51 -23.55
N THR A 560 -14.58 9.20 -23.41
CA THR A 560 -15.35 8.20 -24.16
C THR A 560 -16.49 7.62 -23.35
N PHE A 561 -16.42 7.66 -22.02
CA PHE A 561 -17.44 7.14 -21.14
C PHE A 561 -18.61 8.13 -21.02
N ASP A 562 -19.79 7.68 -21.43
CA ASP A 562 -21.01 8.44 -21.26
C ASP A 562 -21.69 8.02 -19.94
N TYR A 563 -21.51 8.83 -18.89
CA TYR A 563 -22.07 8.58 -17.56
C TYR A 563 -23.60 8.45 -17.55
N CYS A 564 -24.32 9.06 -18.51
CA CYS A 564 -25.78 8.93 -18.59
C CYS A 564 -26.22 7.56 -19.09
N THR A 565 -25.43 6.96 -19.99
CA THR A 565 -25.77 5.65 -20.58
C THR A 565 -25.01 4.49 -19.95
N GLY A 566 -23.94 4.77 -19.18
CA GLY A 566 -23.01 3.78 -18.67
C GLY A 566 -22.25 3.04 -19.77
N LYS A 567 -22.11 3.64 -20.96
CA LYS A 567 -21.51 3.02 -22.14
C LYS A 567 -20.41 3.88 -22.73
N TYR A 568 -19.43 3.21 -23.32
CA TYR A 568 -18.40 3.85 -24.14
C TYR A 568 -18.98 4.25 -25.49
N ARG A 569 -18.73 5.50 -25.89
CA ARG A 569 -19.03 6.00 -27.23
C ARG A 569 -18.12 5.30 -28.23
N ASN A 570 -18.71 4.73 -29.29
CA ASN A 570 -17.95 4.11 -30.37
C ASN A 570 -17.46 5.20 -31.34
N ASN A 571 -16.47 5.96 -30.89
CA ASN A 571 -15.79 6.95 -31.73
C ASN A 571 -14.76 6.18 -32.55
N GLY A 572 -15.12 5.77 -33.77
CA GLY A 572 -14.41 4.75 -34.58
C GLY A 572 -12.90 4.95 -34.81
N ASP A 573 -12.35 6.10 -34.44
CA ASP A 573 -10.92 6.43 -34.57
C ASP A 573 -10.16 6.45 -33.23
N LEU A 574 -10.82 6.51 -32.08
CA LEU A 574 -10.14 6.56 -30.77
C LEU A 574 -9.90 5.16 -30.21
N PRO A 575 -8.69 4.86 -29.70
CA PRO A 575 -8.42 3.60 -29.04
C PRO A 575 -9.28 3.48 -27.77
N HIS A 576 -9.77 2.27 -27.49
CA HIS A 576 -10.51 2.00 -26.27
C HIS A 576 -9.58 2.17 -25.05
N PRO A 577 -10.02 2.81 -23.94
CA PRO A 577 -9.18 3.00 -22.74
C PRO A 577 -8.63 1.69 -22.16
N PHE A 578 -9.30 0.57 -22.41
CA PHE A 578 -8.91 -0.76 -21.94
C PHE A 578 -7.52 -1.16 -22.41
N GLU A 579 -7.14 -0.85 -23.65
CA GLU A 579 -5.83 -1.21 -24.19
C GLU A 579 -4.71 -0.53 -23.40
N SER A 580 -4.90 0.75 -23.06
CA SER A 580 -3.96 1.50 -22.23
C SER A 580 -3.86 0.90 -20.81
N TYR A 581 -4.99 0.54 -20.21
CA TYR A 581 -4.99 -0.15 -18.91
C TYR A 581 -4.31 -1.52 -18.96
N PHE A 582 -4.52 -2.32 -20.01
CA PHE A 582 -3.82 -3.60 -20.19
C PHE A 582 -2.31 -3.41 -20.32
N ARG A 583 -1.86 -2.44 -21.13
CA ARG A 583 -0.42 -2.15 -21.27
C ARG A 583 0.19 -1.72 -19.93
N SER A 584 -0.49 -0.87 -19.18
CA SER A 584 -0.06 -0.44 -17.86
C SER A 584 -0.01 -1.61 -16.86
N ALA A 585 -1.09 -2.37 -16.75
CA ALA A 585 -1.18 -3.52 -15.84
C ALA A 585 -0.16 -4.62 -16.16
N SER A 586 0.16 -4.83 -17.44
CA SER A 586 1.19 -5.78 -17.89
C SER A 586 2.61 -5.43 -17.44
N LYS A 587 2.83 -4.20 -16.98
CA LYS A 587 4.08 -3.69 -16.40
C LYS A 587 4.04 -3.65 -14.87
N GLY A 588 2.99 -4.18 -14.26
CA GLY A 588 2.87 -4.27 -12.80
C GLY A 588 2.14 -3.11 -12.14
N ASN A 589 1.55 -2.15 -12.88
CA ASN A 589 0.83 -1.04 -12.24
C ASN A 589 -0.48 -1.51 -11.61
N LEU A 590 -0.52 -1.46 -10.28
CA LEU A 590 -1.61 -1.96 -9.45
C LEU A 590 -2.90 -1.15 -9.58
N LEU A 591 -2.83 0.14 -9.92
CA LEU A 591 -4.02 0.95 -10.18
C LEU A 591 -4.71 0.51 -11.47
N ALA A 592 -3.93 0.18 -12.51
CA ALA A 592 -4.46 -0.35 -13.75
C ALA A 592 -5.09 -1.74 -13.54
N ILE A 593 -4.46 -2.61 -12.74
CA ILE A 593 -5.00 -3.91 -12.34
C ILE A 593 -6.35 -3.73 -11.63
N THR A 594 -6.41 -2.83 -10.64
CA THR A 594 -7.64 -2.55 -9.87
C THR A 594 -8.75 -1.96 -10.77
N ARG A 595 -8.41 -1.08 -11.72
CA ARG A 595 -9.39 -0.54 -12.68
C ARG A 595 -9.92 -1.62 -13.64
N LEU A 596 -9.05 -2.52 -14.14
CA LEU A 596 -9.46 -3.66 -14.95
C LEU A 596 -10.36 -4.63 -14.18
N ALA A 597 -10.12 -4.84 -12.89
CA ALA A 597 -10.99 -5.61 -12.01
C ALA A 597 -12.41 -5.04 -11.99
N SER A 598 -12.52 -3.71 -11.82
CA SER A 598 -13.82 -3.01 -11.84
C SER A 598 -14.53 -3.13 -13.19
N PHE A 599 -13.82 -3.01 -14.32
CA PHE A 599 -14.45 -3.24 -15.63
C PHE A 599 -14.91 -4.68 -15.83
N CYS A 600 -14.16 -5.64 -15.29
CA CYS A 600 -14.50 -7.06 -15.32
C CYS A 600 -15.76 -7.34 -14.48
N GLU A 601 -15.85 -6.76 -13.30
CA GLU A 601 -17.02 -6.84 -12.42
C GLU A 601 -18.27 -6.22 -13.05
N MET A 602 -18.14 -5.03 -13.65
CA MET A 602 -19.24 -4.35 -14.35
C MET A 602 -19.65 -5.02 -15.67
N GLY A 603 -18.98 -6.11 -16.09
CA GLY A 603 -19.26 -6.81 -17.34
C GLY A 603 -18.98 -5.96 -18.60
N GLN A 604 -18.10 -4.96 -18.50
CA GLN A 604 -17.77 -4.06 -19.61
C GLN A 604 -16.69 -4.61 -20.55
N LEU A 605 -16.00 -5.69 -20.15
CA LEU A 605 -14.94 -6.32 -20.95
C LEU A 605 -15.50 -7.31 -21.97
N SER A 606 -14.94 -7.31 -23.18
CA SER A 606 -15.24 -8.30 -24.22
C SER A 606 -14.62 -9.66 -23.87
N SER A 607 -15.06 -10.75 -24.51
CA SER A 607 -14.44 -12.07 -24.33
C SER A 607 -12.95 -12.11 -24.69
N HIS A 608 -12.52 -11.29 -25.65
CA HIS A 608 -11.11 -11.10 -25.97
C HIS A 608 -10.35 -10.46 -24.80
N HIS A 609 -10.89 -9.39 -24.23
CA HIS A 609 -10.29 -8.73 -23.05
C HIS A 609 -10.21 -9.68 -21.85
N ILE A 610 -11.25 -10.48 -21.60
CA ILE A 610 -11.24 -11.49 -20.53
C ILE A 610 -10.10 -12.50 -20.73
N SER A 611 -9.88 -12.97 -21.97
CA SER A 611 -8.79 -13.91 -22.28
C SER A 611 -7.40 -13.30 -22.06
N SER A 612 -7.24 -12.02 -22.45
CA SER A 612 -6.02 -11.25 -22.19
C SER A 612 -5.78 -11.03 -20.69
N LEU A 613 -6.85 -10.77 -19.93
CA LEU A 613 -6.80 -10.56 -18.49
C LEU A 613 -6.44 -11.83 -17.72
N GLN A 614 -6.93 -12.99 -18.15
CA GLN A 614 -6.48 -14.29 -17.62
C GLN A 614 -4.98 -14.53 -17.87
N SER A 615 -4.50 -14.19 -19.06
CA SER A 615 -3.08 -14.32 -19.42
C SER A 615 -2.20 -13.36 -18.61
N LEU A 616 -2.68 -12.13 -18.37
CA LEU A 616 -2.05 -11.15 -17.51
C LEU A 616 -1.98 -11.64 -16.06
N LEU A 617 -3.10 -12.11 -15.52
CA LEU A 617 -3.19 -12.61 -14.16
C LEU A 617 -2.23 -13.79 -13.92
N ALA A 618 -2.13 -14.74 -14.86
CA ALA A 618 -1.18 -15.84 -14.76
C ALA A 618 0.28 -15.36 -14.66
N LYS A 619 0.64 -14.27 -15.35
CA LYS A 619 1.98 -13.66 -15.24
C LYS A 619 2.20 -13.02 -13.86
N ILE A 620 1.21 -12.28 -13.39
CA ILE A 620 1.26 -11.62 -12.09
C ILE A 620 1.38 -12.66 -10.96
N GLN A 621 0.61 -13.75 -11.02
CA GLN A 621 0.63 -14.82 -10.02
C GLN A 621 2.01 -15.48 -9.88
N VAL A 622 2.75 -15.65 -10.97
CA VAL A 622 4.12 -16.20 -10.95
C VAL A 622 5.08 -15.29 -10.18
N GLN A 623 4.84 -13.97 -10.17
CA GLN A 623 5.68 -13.00 -9.48
C GLN A 623 5.48 -13.01 -7.97
N TYR A 624 4.23 -13.21 -7.49
CA TYR A 624 3.89 -13.10 -6.05
C TYR A 624 3.77 -14.43 -5.29
N GLY A 625 3.81 -15.58 -5.99
CA GLY A 625 4.01 -16.91 -5.39
C GLY A 625 2.95 -17.36 -4.36
N ASP A 626 3.37 -18.17 -3.38
CA ASP A 626 2.54 -18.88 -2.37
C ASP A 626 1.68 -17.98 -1.46
N GLN A 627 1.81 -16.65 -1.54
CA GLN A 627 1.06 -15.73 -0.69
C GLN A 627 -0.46 -15.77 -0.96
N ARG A 628 -0.90 -16.30 -2.11
CA ARG A 628 -2.31 -16.31 -2.54
C ARG A 628 -3.14 -17.47 -2.04
N ASN A 629 -2.52 -18.62 -1.74
CA ASN A 629 -3.23 -19.89 -1.64
C ASN A 629 -4.39 -19.86 -0.63
N PHE A 630 -4.29 -19.03 0.41
CA PHE A 630 -5.30 -18.96 1.46
C PHE A 630 -6.55 -18.13 1.10
N LEU A 631 -6.52 -17.22 0.12
CA LEU A 631 -7.71 -16.47 -0.32
C LEU A 631 -8.49 -17.24 -1.40
N VAL A 632 -7.77 -17.95 -2.27
CA VAL A 632 -8.34 -18.77 -3.35
C VAL A 632 -9.25 -19.87 -2.80
N GLU A 633 -8.91 -20.46 -1.65
CA GLU A 633 -9.77 -21.44 -0.97
C GLU A 633 -11.17 -20.89 -0.63
N TYR A 634 -11.29 -19.58 -0.37
CA TYR A 634 -12.58 -18.94 -0.08
C TYR A 634 -13.31 -18.51 -1.35
N GLU A 635 -12.59 -18.17 -2.42
CA GLU A 635 -13.18 -17.91 -3.75
C GLU A 635 -13.92 -19.16 -4.24
N GLU A 636 -13.27 -20.33 -4.17
CA GLU A 636 -13.87 -21.61 -4.58
C GLU A 636 -15.11 -21.97 -3.73
N ALA A 637 -15.09 -21.64 -2.44
CA ALA A 637 -16.18 -21.93 -1.52
C ALA A 637 -17.39 -20.99 -1.68
N ALA A 638 -17.17 -19.74 -2.09
CA ALA A 638 -18.21 -18.73 -2.25
C ALA A 638 -19.09 -18.97 -3.49
N GLN A 639 -18.66 -19.79 -4.43
CA GLN A 639 -19.22 -19.75 -5.78
C GLN A 639 -19.74 -21.13 -6.25
N SER A 640 -21.03 -21.23 -6.65
CA SER A 640 -21.58 -22.37 -7.42
C SER A 640 -22.65 -21.87 -8.43
N GLY A 641 -22.33 -21.79 -9.73
CA GLY A 641 -23.12 -21.12 -10.78
C GLY A 641 -22.33 -20.79 -12.09
N PRO A 642 -22.99 -20.52 -13.24
CA PRO A 642 -22.33 -20.27 -14.54
C PRO A 642 -22.12 -18.79 -14.96
N ILE A 643 -22.61 -17.78 -14.22
CA ILE A 643 -22.32 -16.33 -14.44
C ILE A 643 -20.90 -15.94 -13.95
N LYS A 644 -20.13 -16.92 -13.49
CA LYS A 644 -18.94 -16.78 -12.65
C LYS A 644 -17.69 -16.19 -13.29
N GLN A 645 -17.36 -16.51 -14.54
CA GLN A 645 -15.99 -16.31 -15.01
C GLN A 645 -15.49 -14.86 -14.91
N SER A 646 -16.37 -13.87 -15.09
CA SER A 646 -16.02 -12.45 -14.95
C SER A 646 -15.87 -12.01 -13.48
N ALA A 647 -16.76 -12.49 -12.60
CA ALA A 647 -16.72 -12.20 -11.17
C ALA A 647 -15.52 -12.88 -10.49
N ASP A 648 -15.23 -14.14 -10.84
CA ASP A 648 -14.07 -14.87 -10.33
C ASP A 648 -12.77 -14.17 -10.74
N LEU A 649 -12.74 -13.63 -11.97
CA LEU A 649 -11.58 -12.92 -12.48
C LEU A 649 -11.40 -11.54 -11.85
N SER A 650 -12.50 -10.78 -11.63
CA SER A 650 -12.41 -9.49 -10.93
C SER A 650 -11.93 -9.66 -9.49
N GLN A 651 -12.46 -10.65 -8.76
CA GLN A 651 -12.03 -10.97 -7.39
C GLN A 651 -10.53 -11.30 -7.35
N GLN A 652 -10.04 -12.17 -8.24
CA GLN A 652 -8.61 -12.51 -8.28
C GLN A 652 -7.70 -11.32 -8.57
N LEU A 653 -8.16 -10.31 -9.29
CA LEU A 653 -7.42 -9.06 -9.54
C LEU A 653 -7.50 -8.12 -8.34
N TYR A 654 -8.66 -8.03 -7.69
CA TYR A 654 -8.81 -7.29 -6.44
C TYR A 654 -7.94 -7.88 -5.33
N VAL A 655 -7.74 -9.20 -5.28
CA VAL A 655 -6.78 -9.84 -4.38
C VAL A 655 -5.37 -9.28 -4.58
N GLU A 656 -4.91 -9.08 -5.82
CA GLU A 656 -3.58 -8.48 -6.06
C GLU A 656 -3.50 -7.04 -5.57
N GLY A 657 -4.48 -6.23 -5.94
CA GLY A 657 -4.53 -4.84 -5.47
C GLY A 657 -4.57 -4.79 -3.94
N ALA A 658 -5.38 -5.64 -3.32
CA ALA A 658 -5.58 -5.66 -1.88
C ALA A 658 -4.33 -6.08 -1.11
N LEU A 659 -3.63 -7.13 -1.58
CA LEU A 659 -2.38 -7.61 -0.99
C LEU A 659 -1.24 -6.60 -1.13
N CYS A 660 -1.29 -5.73 -2.13
CA CYS A 660 -0.31 -4.65 -2.31
C CYS A 660 -0.74 -3.34 -1.63
N GLY A 661 -1.80 -3.34 -0.82
CA GLY A 661 -2.21 -2.18 -0.05
C GLY A 661 -2.99 -1.14 -0.85
N ASN A 662 -3.70 -1.53 -1.92
CA ASN A 662 -4.64 -0.64 -2.60
C ASN A 662 -5.98 -0.61 -1.85
N SER A 663 -6.33 0.55 -1.27
CA SER A 663 -7.57 0.70 -0.49
C SER A 663 -8.83 0.38 -1.30
N ASN A 664 -8.93 0.83 -2.55
CA ASN A 664 -10.11 0.59 -3.39
C ASN A 664 -10.30 -0.91 -3.68
N ALA A 665 -9.20 -1.64 -3.92
CA ALA A 665 -9.25 -3.08 -4.10
C ALA A 665 -9.62 -3.83 -2.81
N GLN A 666 -9.13 -3.36 -1.65
CA GLN A 666 -9.51 -3.91 -0.34
C GLN A 666 -11.01 -3.71 -0.08
N THR A 667 -11.53 -2.51 -0.31
CA THR A 667 -12.96 -2.18 -0.14
C THR A 667 -13.82 -3.02 -1.08
N ALA A 668 -13.52 -3.05 -2.38
CA ALA A 668 -14.28 -3.83 -3.36
C ALA A 668 -14.27 -5.34 -3.05
N LEU A 669 -13.12 -5.89 -2.64
CA LEU A 669 -13.02 -7.30 -2.25
C LEU A 669 -13.82 -7.59 -0.97
N ALA A 670 -13.82 -6.68 0.00
CA ALA A 670 -14.61 -6.80 1.22
C ALA A 670 -16.12 -6.78 0.92
N ASP A 671 -16.56 -5.86 0.07
CA ASP A 671 -17.95 -5.75 -0.39
C ASP A 671 -18.37 -7.07 -1.06
N SER A 672 -17.56 -7.57 -1.99
CA SER A 672 -17.83 -8.83 -2.71
C SER A 672 -17.92 -10.03 -1.75
N PHE A 673 -17.05 -10.09 -0.72
CA PHE A 673 -17.15 -11.11 0.31
C PHE A 673 -18.43 -10.98 1.14
N LEU A 674 -18.86 -9.76 1.50
CA LEU A 674 -20.11 -9.56 2.22
C LEU A 674 -21.34 -9.93 1.39
N GLU A 675 -21.37 -9.59 0.10
CA GLU A 675 -22.45 -10.03 -0.81
C GLU A 675 -22.60 -11.55 -0.81
N CYS A 676 -21.48 -12.28 -0.86
CA CYS A 676 -21.48 -13.75 -0.76
C CYS A 676 -22.08 -14.25 0.56
N THR A 677 -22.01 -13.48 1.66
CA THR A 677 -22.62 -13.88 2.93
C THR A 677 -24.13 -13.79 2.96
N TYR A 678 -24.72 -12.87 2.19
CA TYR A 678 -26.18 -12.69 2.11
C TYR A 678 -26.87 -13.74 1.24
N GLU A 679 -26.18 -14.28 0.24
CA GLU A 679 -26.72 -15.30 -0.67
C GLU A 679 -26.81 -16.71 -0.05
N VAL A 680 -26.08 -16.96 1.05
CA VAL A 680 -26.02 -18.27 1.69
C VAL A 680 -27.28 -18.53 2.53
N VAL A 681 -28.31 -19.12 1.90
CA VAL A 681 -29.54 -19.57 2.57
C VAL A 681 -29.34 -20.87 3.36
N ASP A 682 -28.33 -21.68 3.02
CA ASP A 682 -28.09 -23.00 3.60
C ASP A 682 -27.38 -22.93 4.97
N ALA A 683 -28.02 -23.49 6.00
CA ALA A 683 -27.51 -23.56 7.36
C ALA A 683 -26.15 -24.30 7.46
N SER A 684 -25.87 -25.25 6.56
CA SER A 684 -24.62 -26.02 6.55
C SER A 684 -23.39 -25.19 6.14
N LYS A 685 -23.60 -24.08 5.42
CA LYS A 685 -22.53 -23.18 4.96
C LYS A 685 -22.25 -22.02 5.95
N ARG A 686 -23.02 -21.90 7.04
CA ARG A 686 -22.90 -20.81 8.03
C ARG A 686 -21.53 -20.71 8.71
N ALA A 687 -20.81 -21.81 8.86
CA ALA A 687 -19.46 -21.79 9.44
C ALA A 687 -18.51 -20.92 8.58
N ASN A 688 -18.59 -21.06 7.26
CA ASN A 688 -17.76 -20.29 6.33
C ASN A 688 -18.16 -18.81 6.29
N THR A 689 -19.45 -18.50 6.46
CA THR A 689 -19.96 -17.12 6.49
C THR A 689 -19.22 -16.26 7.52
N SER A 690 -18.96 -16.84 8.69
CA SER A 690 -18.34 -16.12 9.80
C SER A 690 -16.85 -15.81 9.56
N GLU A 691 -16.18 -16.66 8.81
CA GLU A 691 -14.80 -16.46 8.38
C GLU A 691 -14.68 -15.45 7.24
N ILE A 692 -15.62 -15.49 6.29
CA ILE A 692 -15.73 -14.50 5.22
C ILE A 692 -15.97 -13.10 5.81
N ARG A 693 -16.86 -12.96 6.81
CA ARG A 693 -17.05 -11.68 7.53
C ARG A 693 -15.78 -11.20 8.22
N LEU A 694 -15.03 -12.10 8.87
CA LEU A 694 -13.74 -11.74 9.48
C LEU A 694 -12.75 -11.23 8.42
N ILE A 695 -12.65 -11.88 7.26
CA ILE A 695 -11.79 -11.42 6.15
C ILE A 695 -12.23 -10.04 5.66
N ALA A 696 -13.53 -9.85 5.41
CA ALA A 696 -14.07 -8.54 5.00
C ALA A 696 -13.76 -7.44 6.04
N SER A 697 -13.85 -7.75 7.34
CA SER A 697 -13.50 -6.80 8.41
C SER A 697 -12.05 -6.37 8.38
N ILE A 698 -11.15 -7.31 8.07
CA ILE A 698 -9.71 -7.04 7.95
C ILE A 698 -9.45 -6.17 6.72
N LEU A 699 -10.10 -6.45 5.60
CA LEU A 699 -9.96 -5.65 4.38
C LEU A 699 -10.47 -4.22 4.57
N TYR A 700 -11.65 -4.03 5.16
CA TYR A 700 -12.12 -2.67 5.50
C TYR A 700 -11.21 -1.98 6.51
N ALA A 701 -10.69 -2.70 7.52
CA ALA A 701 -9.72 -2.16 8.47
C ALA A 701 -8.47 -1.64 7.76
N LEU A 702 -7.90 -2.42 6.83
CA LEU A 702 -6.74 -2.05 6.04
C LEU A 702 -7.00 -0.81 5.17
N ALA A 703 -8.18 -0.72 4.54
CA ALA A 703 -8.55 0.45 3.74
C ALA A 703 -8.78 1.69 4.62
N ALA A 704 -9.46 1.54 5.75
CA ALA A 704 -9.73 2.60 6.72
C ALA A 704 -8.44 3.18 7.34
N GLN A 705 -7.43 2.33 7.60
CA GLN A 705 -6.10 2.76 8.04
C GLN A 705 -5.44 3.73 7.04
N GLN A 706 -5.77 3.61 5.76
CA GLN A 706 -5.23 4.46 4.69
C GLN A 706 -6.05 5.74 4.47
N GLY A 707 -7.15 5.93 5.20
CA GLY A 707 -8.03 7.10 5.08
C GLY A 707 -9.25 6.89 4.18
N ASP A 708 -9.60 5.65 3.82
CA ASP A 708 -10.88 5.36 3.17
C ASP A 708 -12.02 5.45 4.20
N GLU A 709 -12.72 6.58 4.20
CA GLU A 709 -13.85 6.83 5.11
C GLU A 709 -15.05 5.93 4.80
N GLY A 710 -15.25 5.52 3.55
CA GLY A 710 -16.31 4.57 3.17
C GLY A 710 -16.06 3.20 3.81
N ALA A 711 -14.84 2.67 3.66
CA ALA A 711 -14.44 1.41 4.29
C ALA A 711 -14.57 1.45 5.82
N LYS A 712 -14.21 2.58 6.43
CA LYS A 712 -14.37 2.81 7.86
C LYS A 712 -15.83 2.74 8.29
N GLN A 713 -16.76 3.38 7.57
CA GLN A 713 -18.19 3.28 7.87
C GLN A 713 -18.71 1.85 7.70
N SER A 714 -18.29 1.15 6.65
CA SER A 714 -18.64 -0.26 6.44
C SER A 714 -18.14 -1.16 7.57
N LEU A 715 -16.91 -0.94 8.07
CA LEU A 715 -16.36 -1.66 9.22
C LEU A 715 -17.19 -1.39 10.49
N LEU A 716 -17.50 -0.13 10.78
CA LEU A 716 -18.30 0.24 11.96
C LEU A 716 -19.70 -0.39 11.91
N SER A 717 -20.35 -0.33 10.75
CA SER A 717 -21.67 -0.95 10.52
C SER A 717 -21.62 -2.46 10.77
N MET A 718 -20.60 -3.14 10.25
CA MET A 718 -20.43 -4.58 10.46
C MET A 718 -20.16 -4.93 11.92
N MET A 719 -19.34 -4.15 12.62
CA MET A 719 -19.09 -4.32 14.06
C MET A 719 -20.38 -4.18 14.87
N GLN A 720 -21.21 -3.17 14.58
CA GLN A 720 -22.50 -2.95 15.24
C GLN A 720 -23.47 -4.12 14.99
N GLU A 721 -23.53 -4.61 13.75
CA GLU A 721 -24.34 -5.75 13.38
C GLU A 721 -23.92 -7.01 14.15
N ASP A 722 -22.62 -7.30 14.21
CA ASP A 722 -22.09 -8.49 14.90
C ASP A 722 -22.23 -8.42 16.43
N ILE A 723 -22.11 -7.23 17.02
CA ILE A 723 -22.44 -7.00 18.44
C ILE A 723 -23.92 -7.31 18.68
N HIS A 724 -24.82 -6.76 17.85
CA HIS A 724 -26.25 -7.01 17.99
C HIS A 724 -26.59 -8.51 17.85
N GLN A 725 -26.01 -9.18 16.85
CA GLN A 725 -26.21 -10.62 16.64
C GLN A 725 -25.58 -11.50 17.73
N GLY A 726 -24.45 -11.08 18.31
CA GLY A 726 -23.74 -11.77 19.37
C GLY A 726 -24.53 -11.81 20.68
N THR A 727 -25.18 -10.71 21.06
CA THR A 727 -26.01 -10.64 22.28
C THR A 727 -27.19 -11.62 22.31
N HIS A 728 -27.60 -12.12 21.14
CA HIS A 728 -28.75 -13.02 20.99
C HIS A 728 -28.37 -14.51 20.77
N SER A 729 -27.09 -14.85 20.65
CA SER A 729 -26.64 -16.21 20.32
C SER A 729 -25.93 -16.90 21.47
N LYS A 730 -26.32 -18.15 21.78
CA LYS A 730 -25.68 -18.98 22.80
C LYS A 730 -24.51 -19.75 22.18
N SER A 731 -23.27 -19.33 22.50
CA SER A 731 -22.01 -20.09 22.49
C SER A 731 -21.23 -20.35 21.18
N GLY A 732 -21.23 -19.44 20.20
CA GLY A 732 -20.30 -19.59 19.05
C GLY A 732 -20.09 -18.34 18.21
N ARG A 733 -21.06 -17.41 18.23
CA ARG A 733 -20.89 -16.08 17.62
C ARG A 733 -20.00 -15.13 18.44
N GLU A 734 -19.79 -15.44 19.71
CA GLU A 734 -19.03 -14.61 20.64
C GLU A 734 -17.55 -14.50 20.23
N ASP A 735 -16.90 -15.61 19.85
CA ASP A 735 -15.49 -15.61 19.46
C ASP A 735 -15.21 -14.75 18.22
N ILE A 736 -16.18 -14.69 17.30
CA ILE A 736 -16.06 -13.98 16.03
C ILE A 736 -16.39 -12.52 16.19
N ALA A 737 -17.43 -12.19 16.97
CA ALA A 737 -17.67 -10.82 17.39
C ALA A 737 -16.42 -10.26 18.11
N GLN A 738 -15.80 -11.04 19.00
CA GLN A 738 -14.55 -10.65 19.66
C GLN A 738 -13.36 -10.55 18.69
N ALA A 739 -13.28 -11.40 17.65
CA ALA A 739 -12.26 -11.27 16.62
C ALA A 739 -12.45 -9.98 15.80
N ILE A 740 -13.67 -9.67 15.38
CA ILE A 740 -14.00 -8.47 14.61
C ILE A 740 -13.79 -7.21 15.46
N ILE A 741 -14.15 -7.24 16.74
CA ILE A 741 -13.85 -6.14 17.68
C ILE A 741 -12.34 -5.94 17.80
N ARG A 742 -11.56 -7.01 17.96
CA ARG A 742 -10.09 -6.93 17.98
C ARG A 742 -9.52 -6.38 16.68
N VAL A 743 -10.08 -6.75 15.53
CA VAL A 743 -9.70 -6.19 14.22
C VAL A 743 -10.00 -4.69 14.20
N GLY A 744 -11.19 -4.25 14.62
CA GLY A 744 -11.53 -2.83 14.70
C GLY A 744 -10.62 -2.05 15.65
N GLN A 745 -10.28 -2.62 16.80
CA GLN A 745 -9.35 -2.01 17.76
C GLN A 745 -7.94 -1.91 17.20
N ALA A 746 -7.42 -2.97 16.57
CA ALA A 746 -6.11 -2.97 15.92
C ALA A 746 -6.07 -2.01 14.73
N ALA A 747 -7.15 -1.93 13.94
CA ALA A 747 -7.28 -1.00 12.83
C ALA A 747 -7.13 0.45 13.27
N LEU A 748 -7.67 0.76 14.45
CA LEU A 748 -7.79 2.11 14.99
C LEU A 748 -6.73 2.42 16.06
N VAL A 749 -5.77 1.53 16.28
CA VAL A 749 -4.70 1.71 17.29
C VAL A 749 -3.94 3.02 17.09
N ALA A 750 -3.78 3.45 15.84
CA ALA A 750 -3.10 4.68 15.48
C ALA A 750 -4.02 5.91 15.39
N LYS A 751 -5.33 5.76 15.66
CA LYS A 751 -6.32 6.85 15.68
C LYS A 751 -7.09 6.83 17.03
N PRO A 752 -6.49 7.36 18.12
CA PRO A 752 -7.04 7.26 19.48
C PRO A 752 -8.48 7.79 19.63
N ASP A 753 -8.83 8.84 18.89
CA ASP A 753 -10.17 9.44 18.95
C ASP A 753 -11.26 8.49 18.47
N LEU A 754 -10.94 7.61 17.52
CA LEU A 754 -11.84 6.60 16.99
C LEU A 754 -11.98 5.40 17.95
N LEU A 755 -10.88 5.00 18.59
CA LEU A 755 -10.91 4.03 19.68
C LEU A 755 -11.85 4.46 20.81
N LYS A 756 -11.84 5.76 21.15
CA LYS A 756 -12.74 6.32 22.17
C LYS A 756 -14.22 6.17 21.77
N HIS A 757 -14.55 6.36 20.49
CA HIS A 757 -15.92 6.17 20.00
C HIS A 757 -16.35 4.70 20.05
N LEU A 758 -15.47 3.76 19.70
CA LEU A 758 -15.74 2.32 19.80
C LEU A 758 -15.89 1.81 21.23
N HIS A 759 -15.17 2.41 22.18
CA HIS A 759 -15.27 2.05 23.60
C HIS A 759 -16.57 2.51 24.26
N THR A 760 -17.19 3.56 23.71
CA THR A 760 -18.45 4.13 24.21
C THR A 760 -19.63 3.33 23.67
#